data_AF-A0A519MYL8-F1
#
_entry.id   AF-A0A519MYL8-F1
#
_cell.length_a   1.000
_cell.length_b   1.000
_cell.length_c   1.000
_cell.angle_alpha   90.00
_cell.angle_beta   90.00
_cell.angle_gamma   90.00
#
_symmetry.space_group_name_H-M   'P 1'
#
loop_
_entity.id
_entity.type
_entity.pdbx_description
1 polymer ?
#
loop_
_entity_poly.entity_id
_entity_poly.type
_entity_poly.pdbx_seq_one_letter_code
_entity_poly.pdbx_strand_id
1 'polypeptide(L)'
;MNRIKSFFTKCWSWIKRNRIKSGIAFVLLIAYYFCLPRTLFNEPFSTVIESHDGELLGAKIADDGQWRFPAADSVPEKFQKCIVYFEDENFYKHPGFNPVSMYKAFVQNRKAGKVKRGGSTITQQVIRLSRKNKSRTYFEKGIEVILATRLELRHSKETILELYAAHAPFGGNVVGLEMASWRYFGIPANQLSWAESATLAVLPNAPSLIYPGKNQQRLRVKRDALLLKLHRDGVIDKMTYDLSLTEPLPQKPYDLPQTAQHLLENIAAKDKGKRVRTTIDLALQERVNQIVRNWHNQFKQNEVNNMAVLVIDIKNRDVISYVGNAPTDADHDKDVDIIPAPRSTGSILKPLLYAAMLDDGEILPNTLVPDIPVQISGFVPQNYDLTYDGAVPAQRALARSLNIPSVLMLQDHGVNKFYELLQKFKLRDINRHPDHYGLSLILGGAESNLWDLCRTYANLSSTVNYFNGNQAKYRSGEFAALNYYEGFKTDFGKESYQKTLLGAGSIWLAYNAMKEVNRPEGDEAWKFYDSSLEIAWKTGTSFGNRDAWAIGTNANYVVGVWVGNASGEGRPELTGVNCAAPVLFDVFNVLPRKKWFAKPLNDLEEVEVCAQSGYLAQDDCPKTKQLVPLRGKNTKVCPYHKLVHLDAAQNFRVNSSCEDVSNIINKKWFVLPPVMEWYYKSRHIDYRPLPPMRDDCANNEKAQMDFIYPKSYSAKIFLTKDFNGNIQPVVVKVAHSNPNAVLFWYVDNVFKGKTQTFHEMAVVAETGFHNITILDEKGNEINRRVEIVKE
;
A
#
# COMPACT_ATOMS: atom_id res chain seq x y z
N MET A 1 -6.11 -69.97 -15.51
CA MET A 1 -6.18 -69.99 -14.03
C MET A 1 -5.31 -71.06 -13.35
N ASN A 2 -5.23 -72.31 -13.83
CA ASN A 2 -4.48 -73.38 -13.14
C ASN A 2 -2.93 -73.23 -13.10
N ARG A 3 -2.31 -72.58 -14.09
CA ARG A 3 -0.85 -72.33 -14.07
C ARG A 3 -0.41 -71.31 -13.01
N ILE A 4 -1.25 -70.32 -12.72
CA ILE A 4 -0.97 -69.29 -11.70
C ILE A 4 -1.07 -69.91 -10.30
N LYS A 5 -2.13 -70.69 -10.03
CA LYS A 5 -2.26 -71.42 -8.76
C LYS A 5 -1.10 -72.40 -8.52
N SER A 6 -0.66 -73.13 -9.55
CA SER A 6 0.50 -74.03 -9.48
C SER A 6 1.83 -73.31 -9.20
N PHE A 7 2.00 -72.10 -9.75
CA PHE A 7 3.17 -71.27 -9.49
C PHE A 7 3.21 -70.79 -8.03
N PHE A 8 2.08 -70.27 -7.52
CA PHE A 8 1.98 -69.81 -6.13
C PHE A 8 2.14 -70.94 -5.11
N THR A 9 1.62 -72.15 -5.37
CA THR A 9 1.82 -73.30 -4.48
C THR A 9 3.27 -73.80 -4.48
N LYS A 10 3.98 -73.73 -5.62
CA LYS A 10 5.43 -74.01 -5.70
C LYS A 10 6.27 -72.95 -4.98
N CYS A 11 5.94 -71.67 -5.12
CA CYS A 11 6.60 -70.61 -4.36
C CYS A 11 6.37 -70.77 -2.86
N TRP A 12 5.14 -71.08 -2.43
CA TRP A 12 4.80 -71.26 -1.02
C TRP A 12 5.49 -72.47 -0.39
N SER A 13 5.56 -73.60 -1.12
CA SER A 13 6.29 -74.78 -0.64
C SER A 13 7.80 -74.56 -0.59
N TRP A 14 8.36 -73.80 -1.54
CA TRP A 14 9.77 -73.39 -1.52
C TRP A 14 10.10 -72.45 -0.36
N ILE A 15 9.22 -71.48 -0.06
CA ILE A 15 9.34 -70.56 1.08
C ILE A 15 9.29 -71.33 2.41
N LYS A 16 8.37 -72.29 2.54
CA LYS A 16 8.31 -73.16 3.73
C LYS A 16 9.55 -74.05 3.90
N ARG A 17 10.15 -74.52 2.81
CA ARG A 17 11.34 -75.38 2.83
C ARG A 17 12.64 -74.61 3.08
N ASN A 18 12.66 -73.31 2.76
CA ASN A 18 13.85 -72.46 2.86
C ASN A 18 13.62 -71.22 3.75
N ARG A 19 12.93 -71.37 4.88
CA ARG A 19 12.48 -70.27 5.76
C ARG A 19 13.55 -69.21 6.07
N ILE A 20 14.79 -69.61 6.37
CA ILE A 20 15.89 -68.69 6.65
C ILE A 20 16.30 -67.91 5.39
N LYS A 21 16.47 -68.59 4.24
CA LYS A 21 16.83 -67.93 2.97
C LYS A 21 15.72 -67.01 2.47
N SER A 22 14.46 -67.40 2.64
CA SER A 22 13.30 -66.56 2.31
C SER A 22 13.15 -65.37 3.27
N GLY A 23 13.46 -65.55 4.57
CA GLY A 23 13.53 -64.46 5.53
C GLY A 23 14.63 -63.45 5.20
N ILE A 24 15.84 -63.93 4.87
CA ILE A 24 16.95 -63.07 4.42
C ILE A 24 16.59 -62.36 3.11
N ALA A 25 16.01 -63.06 2.13
CA ALA A 25 15.58 -62.45 0.88
C ALA A 25 14.49 -61.38 1.09
N PHE A 26 13.57 -61.60 2.02
CA PHE A 26 12.53 -60.64 2.39
C PHE A 26 13.12 -59.39 3.09
N VAL A 27 14.04 -59.59 4.03
CA VAL A 27 14.77 -58.49 4.68
C VAL A 27 15.62 -57.72 3.67
N LEU A 28 16.29 -58.40 2.73
CA LEU A 28 17.03 -57.76 1.65
C LEU A 28 16.11 -57.00 0.69
N LEU A 29 14.91 -57.48 0.40
CA LEU A 29 13.90 -56.77 -0.40
C LEU A 29 13.38 -55.51 0.30
N ILE A 30 13.12 -55.60 1.61
CA ILE A 30 12.75 -54.46 2.45
C ILE A 30 13.89 -53.45 2.50
N ALA A 31 15.12 -53.89 2.77
CA ALA A 31 16.30 -53.03 2.76
C ALA A 31 16.51 -52.39 1.37
N TYR A 32 16.29 -53.15 0.29
CA TYR A 32 16.38 -52.66 -1.09
C TYR A 32 15.33 -51.58 -1.40
N TYR A 33 14.11 -51.75 -0.89
CA TYR A 33 13.03 -50.77 -1.02
C TYR A 33 13.31 -49.48 -0.25
N PHE A 34 13.84 -49.56 0.98
CA PHE A 34 14.10 -48.39 1.84
C PHE A 34 15.47 -47.71 1.61
N CYS A 35 16.38 -48.29 0.81
CA CYS A 35 17.74 -47.78 0.56
C CYS A 35 17.82 -46.72 -0.58
N LEU A 36 16.69 -46.15 -1.02
CA LEU A 36 16.69 -44.95 -1.86
C LEU A 36 16.53 -43.71 -0.95
N PRO A 37 17.35 -42.65 -1.10
CA PRO A 37 17.15 -41.41 -0.37
C PRO A 37 15.70 -40.91 -0.50
N ARG A 38 15.13 -40.37 0.59
CA ARG A 38 13.75 -39.85 0.56
C ARG A 38 13.60 -38.70 -0.46
N THR A 39 14.62 -37.86 -0.58
CA THR A 39 14.73 -36.81 -1.60
C THR A 39 15.66 -37.25 -2.72
N LEU A 40 15.16 -37.27 -3.95
CA LEU A 40 15.96 -37.68 -5.10
C LEU A 40 16.82 -36.54 -5.64
N PHE A 41 16.28 -35.32 -5.64
CA PHE A 41 16.90 -34.08 -6.07
C PHE A 41 17.02 -33.13 -4.88
N ASN A 42 18.15 -32.44 -4.77
CA ASN A 42 18.46 -31.48 -3.70
C ASN A 42 18.97 -30.14 -4.31
N GLU A 43 18.80 -29.94 -5.60
CA GLU A 43 19.19 -28.75 -6.34
C GLU A 43 18.26 -27.56 -6.00
N PRO A 44 18.78 -26.32 -5.97
CA PRO A 44 17.96 -25.14 -5.69
C PRO A 44 16.98 -24.87 -6.83
N PHE A 45 15.76 -24.45 -6.50
CA PHE A 45 14.77 -24.02 -7.49
C PHE A 45 14.76 -22.50 -7.65
N SER A 46 14.24 -22.05 -8.78
CA SER A 46 13.85 -20.65 -9.00
C SER A 46 12.64 -20.32 -8.14
N THR A 47 12.55 -19.09 -7.65
CA THR A 47 11.32 -18.58 -7.02
C THR A 47 10.37 -18.15 -8.13
N VAL A 48 9.12 -18.60 -8.08
CA VAL A 48 8.10 -18.31 -9.10
C VAL A 48 6.88 -17.72 -8.41
N ILE A 49 6.34 -16.63 -8.96
CA ILE A 49 5.07 -16.06 -8.49
C ILE A 49 4.02 -16.09 -9.59
N GLU A 50 2.80 -16.44 -9.22
CA GLU A 50 1.65 -16.53 -10.11
C GLU A 50 0.51 -15.62 -9.66
N SER A 51 -0.33 -15.20 -10.59
CA SER A 51 -1.60 -14.50 -10.33
C SER A 51 -2.59 -15.42 -9.62
N HIS A 52 -3.71 -14.86 -9.15
CA HIS A 52 -4.78 -15.64 -8.52
C HIS A 52 -5.35 -16.72 -9.46
N ASP A 53 -5.34 -16.47 -10.77
CA ASP A 53 -5.74 -17.41 -11.83
C ASP A 53 -4.66 -18.45 -12.18
N GLY A 54 -3.45 -18.35 -11.61
CA GLY A 54 -2.33 -19.27 -11.88
C GLY A 54 -1.46 -18.90 -13.08
N GLU A 55 -1.54 -17.66 -13.56
CA GLU A 55 -0.68 -17.17 -14.65
C GLU A 55 0.64 -16.61 -14.13
N LEU A 56 1.73 -16.77 -14.89
CA LEU A 56 3.06 -16.38 -14.45
C LEU A 56 3.20 -14.85 -14.36
N LEU A 57 3.48 -14.33 -13.16
CA LEU A 57 3.77 -12.90 -12.94
C LEU A 57 5.26 -12.58 -13.01
N GLY A 58 6.08 -13.55 -12.62
CA GLY A 58 7.53 -13.46 -12.75
C GLY A 58 8.27 -14.57 -12.00
N ALA A 59 9.58 -14.66 -12.26
CA ALA A 59 10.44 -15.61 -11.57
C ALA A 59 11.85 -15.07 -11.36
N LYS A 60 12.48 -15.54 -10.27
CA LYS A 60 13.86 -15.23 -9.89
C LYS A 60 14.73 -16.47 -10.05
N ILE A 61 15.87 -16.31 -10.69
CA ILE A 61 16.81 -17.39 -11.00
C ILE A 61 17.28 -18.11 -9.72
N ALA A 62 17.58 -19.41 -9.83
CA ALA A 62 18.11 -20.17 -8.70
C ALA A 62 19.57 -19.80 -8.39
N ASP A 63 20.03 -20.13 -7.18
CA ASP A 63 21.38 -19.80 -6.70
C ASP A 63 22.53 -20.41 -7.52
N ASP A 64 22.26 -21.54 -8.20
CA ASP A 64 23.22 -22.21 -9.08
C ASP A 64 23.25 -21.61 -10.50
N GLY A 65 22.56 -20.49 -10.72
CA GLY A 65 22.46 -19.79 -12.00
C GLY A 65 21.58 -20.52 -13.02
N GLN A 66 20.82 -21.53 -12.60
CA GLN A 66 19.88 -22.25 -13.45
C GLN A 66 18.47 -21.66 -13.31
N TRP A 67 17.78 -21.54 -14.43
CA TRP A 67 16.33 -21.39 -14.46
C TRP A 67 15.71 -22.77 -14.30
N ARG A 68 15.21 -23.05 -13.10
CA ARG A 68 14.65 -24.34 -12.72
C ARG A 68 13.39 -24.11 -11.90
N PHE A 69 12.23 -24.14 -12.56
CA PHE A 69 10.96 -23.95 -11.86
C PHE A 69 10.66 -25.16 -10.95
N PRO A 70 10.03 -24.94 -9.79
CA PRO A 70 9.47 -26.02 -8.99
C PRO A 70 8.50 -26.87 -9.83
N ALA A 71 8.51 -28.18 -9.62
CA ALA A 71 7.72 -29.13 -10.42
C ALA A 71 6.24 -28.76 -10.42
N ALA A 72 5.62 -28.83 -11.60
CA ALA A 72 4.17 -28.73 -11.76
C ALA A 72 3.47 -30.02 -11.32
N ASP A 73 2.19 -29.93 -11.00
CA ASP A 73 1.37 -31.06 -10.53
C ASP A 73 1.14 -32.14 -11.61
N SER A 74 1.36 -31.81 -12.88
CA SER A 74 1.21 -32.79 -13.98
C SER A 74 2.03 -32.41 -15.21
N VAL A 75 2.31 -33.42 -16.05
CA VAL A 75 2.95 -33.25 -17.35
C VAL A 75 1.88 -33.18 -18.46
N PRO A 76 1.92 -32.17 -19.35
CA PRO A 76 0.97 -32.08 -20.46
C PRO A 76 0.97 -33.32 -21.36
N GLU A 77 -0.21 -33.78 -21.77
CA GLU A 77 -0.39 -35.03 -22.53
C GLU A 77 0.43 -35.07 -23.83
N LYS A 78 0.45 -33.96 -24.58
CA LYS A 78 1.21 -33.85 -25.84
C LYS A 78 2.69 -34.08 -25.60
N PHE A 79 3.26 -33.42 -24.58
CA PHE A 79 4.67 -33.59 -24.23
C PHE A 79 4.95 -35.00 -23.71
N GLN A 80 4.08 -35.55 -22.84
CA GLN A 80 4.17 -36.93 -22.36
C GLN A 80 4.25 -37.94 -23.51
N LYS A 81 3.37 -37.81 -24.51
CA LYS A 81 3.41 -38.66 -25.71
C LYS A 81 4.70 -38.45 -26.50
N CYS A 82 5.08 -37.20 -26.78
CA CYS A 82 6.31 -36.90 -27.51
C CYS A 82 7.56 -37.48 -26.84
N ILE A 83 7.73 -37.28 -25.52
CA ILE A 83 8.93 -37.74 -24.80
C ILE A 83 8.98 -39.26 -24.67
N VAL A 84 7.84 -39.93 -24.42
CA VAL A 84 7.79 -41.39 -24.36
C VAL A 84 8.11 -41.99 -25.73
N TYR A 85 7.54 -41.49 -26.82
CA TYR A 85 7.81 -42.03 -28.16
C TYR A 85 9.24 -41.75 -28.64
N PHE A 86 9.85 -40.65 -28.18
CA PHE A 86 11.22 -40.28 -28.53
C PHE A 86 12.27 -41.03 -27.70
N GLU A 87 12.14 -41.03 -26.36
CA GLU A 87 13.14 -41.57 -25.43
C GLU A 87 12.90 -43.06 -25.10
N ASP A 88 11.66 -43.46 -24.84
CA ASP A 88 11.35 -44.76 -24.23
C ASP A 88 9.95 -45.30 -24.58
N GLU A 89 9.80 -45.80 -25.80
CA GLU A 89 8.50 -46.23 -26.36
C GLU A 89 7.79 -47.32 -25.52
N ASN A 90 8.55 -48.11 -24.75
CA ASN A 90 7.98 -49.15 -23.89
C ASN A 90 7.97 -48.75 -22.41
N PHE A 91 8.05 -47.44 -22.11
CA PHE A 91 8.15 -46.90 -20.76
C PHE A 91 7.18 -47.53 -19.77
N TYR A 92 5.89 -47.65 -20.13
CA TYR A 92 4.85 -48.23 -19.27
C TYR A 92 4.93 -49.74 -19.10
N LYS A 93 5.74 -50.45 -19.89
CA LYS A 93 5.77 -51.92 -19.94
C LYS A 93 6.94 -52.54 -19.18
N HIS A 94 7.96 -51.76 -18.79
CA HIS A 94 9.14 -52.29 -18.12
C HIS A 94 9.36 -51.70 -16.72
N PRO A 95 10.05 -52.43 -15.81
CA PRO A 95 10.33 -51.96 -14.45
C PRO A 95 11.63 -51.13 -14.42
N GLY A 96 11.66 -49.99 -15.12
CA GLY A 96 12.79 -49.05 -15.12
C GLY A 96 13.99 -49.37 -16.00
N PHE A 97 14.15 -50.60 -16.50
CA PHE A 97 15.13 -50.91 -17.54
C PHE A 97 14.52 -51.81 -18.61
N ASN A 98 14.96 -51.65 -19.86
CA ASN A 98 14.47 -52.44 -20.99
C ASN A 98 15.56 -53.39 -21.51
N PRO A 99 15.52 -54.70 -21.17
CA PRO A 99 16.54 -55.67 -21.57
C PRO A 99 16.67 -55.79 -23.08
N VAL A 100 15.55 -55.73 -23.81
CA VAL A 100 15.52 -55.87 -25.27
C VAL A 100 16.19 -54.67 -25.93
N SER A 101 15.89 -53.45 -25.48
CA SER A 101 16.51 -52.22 -25.99
C SER A 101 18.00 -52.15 -25.65
N MET A 102 18.39 -52.57 -24.44
CA MET A 102 19.81 -52.63 -24.05
C MET A 102 20.61 -53.64 -24.88
N TYR A 103 20.06 -54.85 -25.12
CA TYR A 103 20.71 -55.86 -25.94
C TYR A 103 20.85 -55.40 -27.40
N LYS A 104 19.79 -54.82 -27.99
CA LYS A 104 19.84 -54.26 -29.35
C LYS A 104 20.86 -53.13 -29.47
N ALA A 105 20.93 -52.24 -28.48
CA ALA A 105 21.92 -51.16 -28.44
C ALA A 105 23.35 -51.72 -28.31
N PHE A 106 23.57 -52.74 -27.48
CA PHE A 106 24.86 -53.40 -27.33
C PHE A 106 25.36 -54.01 -28.64
N VAL A 107 24.53 -54.78 -29.34
CA VAL A 107 24.89 -55.39 -30.64
C VAL A 107 25.20 -54.32 -31.69
N GLN A 108 24.41 -53.25 -31.77
CA GLN A 108 24.65 -52.17 -32.73
C GLN A 108 25.92 -51.37 -32.42
N ASN A 109 26.17 -51.05 -31.15
CA ASN A 109 27.36 -50.31 -30.75
C ASN A 109 28.64 -51.13 -30.97
N ARG A 110 28.59 -52.45 -30.73
CA ARG A 110 29.69 -53.37 -31.03
C ARG A 110 29.98 -53.46 -32.54
N LYS A 111 28.94 -53.48 -33.38
CA LYS A 111 29.10 -53.48 -34.85
C LYS A 111 29.62 -52.13 -35.41
N ALA A 112 29.28 -51.01 -34.77
CA ALA A 112 29.63 -49.68 -35.25
C ALA A 112 30.99 -49.15 -34.74
N GLY A 113 31.64 -49.84 -33.79
CA GLY A 113 32.90 -49.40 -33.17
C GLY A 113 32.79 -48.12 -32.32
N LYS A 114 31.61 -47.52 -32.23
CA LYS A 114 31.28 -46.32 -31.47
C LYS A 114 29.84 -46.38 -30.97
N VAL A 115 29.52 -45.63 -29.92
CA VAL A 115 28.16 -45.54 -29.39
C VAL A 115 27.27 -44.83 -30.40
N LYS A 116 26.41 -45.58 -31.10
CA LYS A 116 25.48 -45.09 -32.13
C LYS A 116 24.04 -44.99 -31.62
N ARG A 117 23.66 -45.86 -30.69
CA ARG A 117 22.30 -45.91 -30.10
C ARG A 117 22.37 -46.01 -28.58
N GLY A 118 21.64 -45.14 -27.89
CA GLY A 118 21.42 -45.22 -26.44
C GLY A 118 20.35 -46.26 -26.12
N GLY A 119 20.62 -47.14 -25.15
CA GLY A 119 19.64 -48.11 -24.63
C GLY A 119 19.06 -47.70 -23.28
N SER A 120 19.10 -46.42 -22.93
CA SER A 120 18.68 -45.90 -21.62
C SER A 120 17.18 -45.58 -21.60
N THR A 121 16.51 -45.92 -20.52
CA THR A 121 15.08 -45.62 -20.27
C THR A 121 14.92 -44.25 -19.60
N ILE A 122 13.70 -43.67 -19.61
CA ILE A 122 13.42 -42.39 -18.92
C ILE A 122 13.79 -42.50 -17.42
N THR A 123 13.40 -43.60 -16.77
CA THR A 123 13.70 -43.87 -15.36
C THR A 123 15.21 -43.87 -15.07
N GLN A 124 16.02 -44.47 -15.96
CA GLN A 124 17.48 -44.41 -15.83
C GLN A 124 18.02 -43.00 -16.00
N GLN A 125 17.43 -42.21 -16.90
CA GLN A 125 17.83 -40.82 -17.08
C GLN A 125 17.51 -39.96 -15.85
N VAL A 126 16.36 -40.16 -15.19
CA VAL A 126 16.03 -39.47 -13.92
C VAL A 126 17.11 -39.73 -12.87
N ILE A 127 17.48 -41.00 -12.67
CA ILE A 127 18.53 -41.38 -11.72
C ILE A 127 19.91 -40.82 -12.11
N ARG A 128 20.18 -40.74 -13.41
CA ARG A 128 21.42 -40.14 -13.90
C ARG A 128 21.47 -38.64 -13.61
N LEU A 129 20.36 -37.93 -13.82
CA LEU A 129 20.22 -36.51 -13.51
C LEU A 129 20.38 -36.27 -12.01
N SER A 130 19.72 -37.06 -11.17
CA SER A 130 19.79 -36.94 -9.71
C SER A 130 21.19 -37.23 -9.14
N ARG A 131 22.04 -37.92 -9.90
CA ARG A 131 23.43 -38.21 -9.56
C ARG A 131 24.41 -37.26 -10.26
N LYS A 132 23.96 -36.08 -10.71
CA LYS A 132 24.78 -35.04 -11.34
C LYS A 132 25.54 -35.52 -12.58
N ASN A 133 24.93 -36.41 -13.37
CA ASN A 133 25.50 -36.92 -14.63
C ASN A 133 26.96 -37.44 -14.50
N LYS A 134 27.20 -38.37 -13.55
CA LYS A 134 28.51 -39.07 -13.42
C LYS A 134 29.02 -39.65 -14.75
N SER A 135 30.34 -39.86 -14.82
CA SER A 135 31.03 -40.32 -16.03
C SER A 135 30.43 -41.60 -16.61
N ARG A 136 30.36 -41.68 -17.95
CA ARG A 136 29.74 -42.79 -18.70
C ARG A 136 30.61 -44.06 -18.64
N THR A 137 30.60 -44.74 -17.51
CA THR A 137 31.27 -46.03 -17.31
C THR A 137 30.25 -47.17 -17.23
N TYR A 138 30.67 -48.40 -17.57
CA TYR A 138 29.82 -49.58 -17.41
C TYR A 138 29.41 -49.83 -15.95
N PHE A 139 30.27 -49.46 -15.00
CA PHE A 139 29.98 -49.54 -13.58
C PHE A 139 28.85 -48.58 -13.16
N GLU A 140 28.95 -47.31 -13.56
CA GLU A 140 27.90 -46.33 -13.31
C GLU A 140 26.58 -46.73 -13.99
N LYS A 141 26.65 -47.36 -15.17
CA LYS A 141 25.48 -47.90 -15.85
C LYS A 141 24.80 -49.03 -15.06
N GLY A 142 25.57 -49.87 -14.38
CA GLY A 142 25.04 -50.88 -13.46
C GLY A 142 24.31 -50.27 -12.26
N ILE A 143 24.88 -49.21 -11.68
CA ILE A 143 24.25 -48.47 -10.58
C ILE A 143 22.94 -47.81 -11.04
N GLU A 144 22.92 -47.19 -12.24
CA GLU A 144 21.71 -46.61 -12.84
C GLU A 144 20.58 -47.64 -12.96
N VAL A 145 20.87 -48.87 -13.41
CA VAL A 145 19.86 -49.93 -13.55
C VAL A 145 19.28 -50.29 -12.18
N ILE A 146 20.12 -50.52 -11.18
CA ILE A 146 19.71 -50.89 -9.82
C ILE A 146 18.82 -49.79 -9.23
N LEU A 147 19.29 -48.54 -9.26
CA LEU A 147 18.54 -47.42 -8.71
C LEU A 147 17.26 -47.09 -9.51
N ALA A 148 17.25 -47.30 -10.83
CA ALA A 148 16.05 -47.14 -11.65
C ALA A 148 14.96 -48.14 -11.28
N THR A 149 15.31 -49.42 -11.04
CA THR A 149 14.32 -50.39 -10.54
C THR A 149 13.77 -50.01 -9.17
N ARG A 150 14.60 -49.40 -8.29
CA ARG A 150 14.14 -48.92 -6.98
C ARG A 150 13.18 -47.74 -7.11
N LEU A 151 13.47 -46.81 -8.03
CA LEU A 151 12.60 -45.66 -8.28
C LEU A 151 11.18 -46.11 -8.69
N GLU A 152 11.11 -47.11 -9.56
CA GLU A 152 9.84 -47.70 -10.07
C GLU A 152 9.05 -48.47 -9.02
N LEU A 153 9.71 -48.98 -7.97
CA LEU A 153 9.00 -49.61 -6.86
C LEU A 153 8.36 -48.58 -5.93
N ARG A 154 8.89 -47.35 -5.90
CA ARG A 154 8.47 -46.29 -4.98
C ARG A 154 7.52 -45.26 -5.59
N HIS A 155 7.71 -44.94 -6.87
CA HIS A 155 6.96 -43.91 -7.57
C HIS A 155 6.20 -44.50 -8.76
N SER A 156 5.03 -43.92 -9.08
CA SER A 156 4.29 -44.28 -10.28
C SER A 156 5.01 -43.77 -11.54
N LYS A 157 4.60 -44.27 -12.70
CA LYS A 157 5.15 -43.86 -13.99
C LYS A 157 4.94 -42.37 -14.25
N GLU A 158 3.81 -41.85 -13.81
CA GLU A 158 3.42 -40.45 -13.91
C GLU A 158 4.37 -39.58 -13.08
N THR A 159 4.61 -39.94 -11.81
CA THR A 159 5.56 -39.21 -10.96
C THR A 159 7.00 -39.28 -11.48
N ILE A 160 7.42 -40.42 -12.06
CA ILE A 160 8.74 -40.52 -12.69
C ILE A 160 8.85 -39.58 -13.89
N LEU A 161 7.77 -39.44 -14.66
CA LEU A 161 7.72 -38.53 -15.80
C LEU A 161 7.73 -37.06 -15.35
N GLU A 162 7.01 -36.71 -14.29
CA GLU A 162 7.05 -35.38 -13.66
C GLU A 162 8.46 -35.03 -13.19
N LEU A 163 9.12 -35.96 -12.49
CA LEU A 163 10.50 -35.80 -12.04
C LEU A 163 11.46 -35.59 -13.23
N TYR A 164 11.28 -36.35 -14.31
CA TYR A 164 12.06 -36.16 -15.53
C TYR A 164 11.80 -34.80 -16.16
N ALA A 165 10.52 -34.46 -16.37
CA ALA A 165 10.11 -33.22 -17.00
C ALA A 165 10.58 -31.99 -16.23
N ALA A 166 10.64 -32.04 -14.89
CA ALA A 166 11.12 -30.93 -14.06
C ALA A 166 12.65 -30.77 -14.03
N HIS A 167 13.42 -31.84 -14.26
CA HIS A 167 14.89 -31.81 -14.09
C HIS A 167 15.69 -32.02 -15.39
N ALA A 168 15.02 -32.31 -16.50
CA ALA A 168 15.69 -32.47 -17.79
C ALA A 168 16.28 -31.12 -18.27
N PRO A 169 17.51 -31.12 -18.83
CA PRO A 169 18.11 -29.90 -19.38
C PRO A 169 17.59 -29.63 -20.80
N PHE A 170 17.13 -28.41 -21.08
CA PHE A 170 16.62 -28.03 -22.41
C PHE A 170 17.59 -27.11 -23.19
N GLY A 171 18.65 -26.63 -22.55
CA GLY A 171 19.76 -25.90 -23.19
C GLY A 171 20.15 -24.64 -22.42
N GLY A 172 21.41 -24.21 -22.54
CA GLY A 172 21.93 -23.08 -21.76
C GLY A 172 21.78 -23.31 -20.25
N ASN A 173 21.12 -22.38 -19.58
CA ASN A 173 20.79 -22.46 -18.16
C ASN A 173 19.32 -22.84 -17.88
N VAL A 174 18.64 -23.47 -18.86
CA VAL A 174 17.21 -23.82 -18.77
C VAL A 174 17.05 -25.29 -18.37
N VAL A 175 16.42 -25.52 -17.23
CA VAL A 175 16.11 -26.84 -16.68
C VAL A 175 14.61 -26.95 -16.42
N GLY A 176 14.03 -28.03 -16.89
CA GLY A 176 12.61 -28.32 -16.73
C GLY A 176 11.74 -27.84 -17.89
N LEU A 177 10.68 -28.61 -18.17
CA LEU A 177 9.75 -28.41 -19.28
C LEU A 177 9.07 -27.05 -19.21
N GLU A 178 8.58 -26.69 -18.02
CA GLU A 178 7.77 -25.49 -17.86
C GLU A 178 8.59 -24.23 -18.10
N MET A 179 9.79 -24.17 -17.52
CA MET A 179 10.73 -23.10 -17.79
C MET A 179 11.15 -23.06 -19.28
N ALA A 180 11.36 -24.23 -19.90
CA ALA A 180 11.67 -24.30 -21.33
C ALA A 180 10.52 -23.80 -22.22
N SER A 181 9.28 -24.10 -21.85
CA SER A 181 8.08 -23.62 -22.53
C SER A 181 8.02 -22.09 -22.53
N TRP A 182 8.16 -21.48 -21.36
CA TRP A 182 8.21 -20.02 -21.23
C TRP A 182 9.40 -19.41 -21.96
N ARG A 183 10.59 -19.98 -21.82
CA ARG A 183 11.81 -19.42 -22.40
C ARG A 183 11.84 -19.48 -23.93
N TYR A 184 11.30 -20.53 -24.53
CA TYR A 184 11.42 -20.76 -25.98
C TYR A 184 10.16 -20.42 -26.77
N PHE A 185 8.99 -20.47 -26.14
CA PHE A 185 7.70 -20.24 -26.79
C PHE A 185 6.86 -19.14 -26.12
N GLY A 186 7.22 -18.69 -24.92
CA GLY A 186 6.50 -17.60 -24.23
C GLY A 186 5.12 -18.00 -23.71
N ILE A 187 4.83 -19.30 -23.63
CA ILE A 187 3.53 -19.86 -23.22
C ILE A 187 3.73 -20.95 -22.16
N PRO A 188 2.71 -21.23 -21.32
CA PRO A 188 2.77 -22.31 -20.34
C PRO A 188 2.78 -23.69 -21.02
N ALA A 189 3.38 -24.69 -20.36
CA ALA A 189 3.61 -26.00 -20.95
C ALA A 189 2.32 -26.74 -21.38
N ASN A 190 1.20 -26.47 -20.71
CA ASN A 190 -0.10 -27.05 -21.04
C ASN A 190 -0.70 -26.52 -22.36
N GLN A 191 -0.23 -25.37 -22.85
CA GLN A 191 -0.70 -24.75 -24.10
C GLN A 191 0.16 -25.11 -25.32
N LEU A 192 1.28 -25.82 -25.13
CA LEU A 192 2.18 -26.18 -26.21
C LEU A 192 1.46 -26.93 -27.35
N SER A 193 1.83 -26.63 -28.58
CA SER A 193 1.43 -27.38 -29.77
C SER A 193 2.10 -28.76 -29.83
N TRP A 194 1.70 -29.59 -30.79
CA TRP A 194 2.40 -30.85 -31.07
C TRP A 194 3.82 -30.63 -31.59
N ALA A 195 4.03 -29.63 -32.44
CA ALA A 195 5.35 -29.29 -32.96
C ALA A 195 6.28 -28.75 -31.87
N GLU A 196 5.77 -27.90 -30.98
CA GLU A 196 6.52 -27.33 -29.86
C GLU A 196 6.85 -28.41 -28.82
N SER A 197 5.86 -29.25 -28.47
CA SER A 197 6.06 -30.41 -27.57
C SER A 197 7.08 -31.39 -28.14
N ALA A 198 7.02 -31.69 -29.44
CA ALA A 198 7.99 -32.55 -30.12
C ALA A 198 9.39 -31.91 -30.13
N THR A 199 9.48 -30.59 -30.33
CA THR A 199 10.74 -29.85 -30.28
C THR A 199 11.39 -29.98 -28.90
N LEU A 200 10.63 -29.71 -27.83
CA LEU A 200 11.13 -29.81 -26.46
C LEU A 200 11.51 -31.25 -26.10
N ALA A 201 10.74 -32.26 -26.55
CA ALA A 201 11.04 -33.66 -26.26
C ALA A 201 12.39 -34.14 -26.82
N VAL A 202 12.90 -33.50 -27.88
CA VAL A 202 14.20 -33.84 -28.50
C VAL A 202 15.40 -33.26 -27.74
N LEU A 203 15.20 -32.14 -27.03
CA LEU A 203 16.30 -31.35 -26.45
C LEU A 203 17.04 -32.03 -25.29
N PRO A 204 16.42 -32.76 -24.34
CA PRO A 204 17.12 -33.39 -23.22
C PRO A 204 18.35 -34.23 -23.61
N ASN A 205 18.29 -34.91 -24.75
CA ASN A 205 19.39 -35.72 -25.27
C ASN A 205 20.46 -34.92 -26.02
N ALA A 206 20.15 -33.72 -26.50
CA ALA A 206 21.09 -32.85 -27.20
C ALA A 206 20.77 -31.36 -26.95
N PRO A 207 20.99 -30.85 -25.72
CA PRO A 207 20.55 -29.51 -25.33
C PRO A 207 21.22 -28.38 -26.15
N SER A 208 22.41 -28.63 -26.71
CA SER A 208 23.12 -27.67 -27.56
C SER A 208 22.45 -27.42 -28.92
N LEU A 209 21.42 -28.19 -29.29
CA LEU A 209 20.69 -27.99 -30.55
C LEU A 209 19.77 -26.78 -30.55
N ILE A 210 19.46 -26.21 -29.39
CA ILE A 210 18.53 -25.08 -29.28
C ILE A 210 19.08 -23.76 -29.81
N TYR A 211 20.41 -23.64 -29.94
CA TYR A 211 21.05 -22.39 -30.38
C TYR A 211 20.77 -22.10 -31.87
N PRO A 212 20.34 -20.88 -32.23
CA PRO A 212 20.10 -20.47 -33.61
C PRO A 212 21.33 -20.63 -34.52
N GLY A 213 21.10 -20.81 -35.83
CA GLY A 213 22.15 -20.96 -36.84
C GLY A 213 22.34 -22.39 -37.32
N LYS A 214 23.59 -22.89 -37.37
CA LYS A 214 23.92 -24.20 -37.98
C LYS A 214 23.22 -25.41 -37.33
N ASN A 215 22.75 -25.28 -36.08
CA ASN A 215 22.08 -26.36 -35.36
C ASN A 215 20.57 -26.44 -35.60
N GLN A 216 19.92 -25.36 -36.09
CA GLN A 216 18.48 -25.35 -36.32
C GLN A 216 18.03 -26.42 -37.32
N GLN A 217 18.78 -26.62 -38.41
CA GLN A 217 18.44 -27.66 -39.39
C GLN A 217 18.50 -29.06 -38.78
N ARG A 218 19.45 -29.31 -37.86
CA ARG A 218 19.54 -30.59 -37.14
C ARG A 218 18.40 -30.77 -36.16
N LEU A 219 18.00 -29.71 -35.46
CA LEU A 219 16.85 -29.74 -34.56
C LEU A 219 15.54 -30.00 -35.34
N ARG A 220 15.37 -29.32 -36.47
CA ARG A 220 14.19 -29.47 -37.35
C ARG A 220 14.03 -30.90 -37.83
N VAL A 221 15.11 -31.48 -38.38
CA VAL A 221 15.11 -32.87 -38.85
C VAL A 221 14.73 -33.84 -37.73
N LYS A 222 15.21 -33.63 -36.49
CA LYS A 222 14.85 -34.50 -35.36
C LYS A 222 13.38 -34.32 -34.93
N ARG A 223 12.90 -33.08 -34.84
CA ARG A 223 11.50 -32.77 -34.55
C ARG A 223 10.57 -33.42 -35.59
N ASP A 224 10.84 -33.20 -36.86
CA ASP A 224 10.01 -33.69 -37.96
C ASP A 224 10.01 -35.23 -38.04
N ALA A 225 11.14 -35.87 -37.69
CA ALA A 225 11.22 -37.32 -37.57
C ALA A 225 10.36 -37.86 -36.41
N LEU A 226 10.30 -37.16 -35.27
CA LEU A 226 9.41 -37.52 -34.16
C LEU A 226 7.94 -37.33 -34.54
N LEU A 227 7.59 -36.21 -35.18
CA LEU A 227 6.24 -35.96 -35.68
C LEU A 227 5.79 -37.04 -36.67
N LEU A 228 6.67 -37.43 -37.60
CA LEU A 228 6.39 -38.52 -38.55
C LEU A 228 6.15 -39.85 -37.84
N LYS A 229 6.90 -40.14 -36.76
CA LYS A 229 6.69 -41.33 -35.94
C LYS A 229 5.32 -41.29 -35.26
N LEU A 230 4.96 -40.17 -34.63
CA LEU A 230 3.65 -39.99 -33.98
C LEU A 230 2.49 -40.18 -34.97
N HIS A 231 2.64 -39.68 -36.21
CA HIS A 231 1.65 -39.86 -37.25
C HIS A 231 1.51 -41.33 -37.68
N ARG A 232 2.63 -42.02 -37.95
CA ARG A 232 2.63 -43.43 -38.36
C ARG A 232 2.02 -44.37 -37.33
N ASP A 233 2.24 -44.07 -36.05
CA ASP A 233 1.73 -44.85 -34.93
C ASP A 233 0.30 -44.43 -34.53
N GLY A 234 -0.35 -43.53 -35.30
CA GLY A 234 -1.74 -43.13 -35.14
C GLY A 234 -2.00 -42.22 -33.94
N VAL A 235 -0.97 -41.59 -33.37
CA VAL A 235 -1.10 -40.68 -32.23
C VAL A 235 -1.67 -39.32 -32.64
N ILE A 236 -1.29 -38.85 -33.83
CA ILE A 236 -1.80 -37.63 -34.47
C ILE A 236 -2.32 -37.94 -35.87
N ASP A 237 -3.41 -37.27 -36.27
CA ASP A 237 -3.96 -37.39 -37.61
C ASP A 237 -3.09 -36.67 -38.66
N LYS A 238 -3.39 -36.89 -39.94
CA LYS A 238 -2.62 -36.32 -41.05
C LYS A 238 -2.66 -34.79 -41.08
N MET A 239 -3.82 -34.18 -40.81
CA MET A 239 -3.97 -32.73 -40.81
C MET A 239 -3.12 -32.10 -39.70
N THR A 240 -3.17 -32.66 -38.48
CA THR A 240 -2.34 -32.23 -37.36
C THR A 240 -0.84 -32.39 -37.66
N TYR A 241 -0.44 -33.49 -38.30
CA TYR A 241 0.94 -33.71 -38.72
C TYR A 241 1.41 -32.66 -39.73
N ASP A 242 0.64 -32.46 -40.80
CA ASP A 242 0.98 -31.51 -41.87
C ASP A 242 1.06 -30.09 -41.30
N LEU A 243 0.13 -29.68 -40.42
CA LEU A 243 0.18 -28.39 -39.73
C LEU A 243 1.42 -28.25 -38.83
N SER A 244 1.73 -29.28 -38.03
CA SER A 244 2.89 -29.27 -37.13
C SER A 244 4.23 -29.10 -37.87
N LEU A 245 4.34 -29.56 -39.12
CA LEU A 245 5.55 -29.37 -39.93
C LEU A 245 5.74 -27.92 -40.39
N THR A 246 4.65 -27.17 -40.53
CA THR A 246 4.68 -25.76 -40.94
C THR A 246 5.09 -24.82 -39.81
N GLU A 247 4.92 -25.24 -38.55
CA GLU A 247 5.30 -24.45 -37.39
C GLU A 247 6.83 -24.22 -37.33
N PRO A 248 7.27 -22.97 -37.06
CA PRO A 248 8.69 -22.65 -36.99
C PRO A 248 9.34 -23.25 -35.74
N LEU A 249 10.67 -23.37 -35.77
CA LEU A 249 11.44 -23.64 -34.56
C LEU A 249 11.57 -22.38 -33.69
N PRO A 250 11.79 -22.53 -32.36
CA PRO A 250 12.03 -21.39 -31.49
C PRO A 250 13.25 -20.59 -31.96
N GLN A 251 13.16 -19.26 -31.84
CA GLN A 251 14.18 -18.31 -32.27
C GLN A 251 14.95 -17.77 -31.06
N LYS A 252 14.99 -16.44 -30.89
CA LYS A 252 15.55 -15.81 -29.70
C LYS A 252 14.68 -16.20 -28.48
N PRO A 253 15.30 -16.55 -27.34
CA PRO A 253 14.56 -16.80 -26.12
C PRO A 253 13.70 -15.60 -25.69
N TYR A 254 12.50 -15.88 -25.19
CA TYR A 254 11.61 -14.89 -24.59
C TYR A 254 12.11 -14.50 -23.20
N ASP A 255 11.96 -13.22 -22.87
CA ASP A 255 12.14 -12.76 -21.50
C ASP A 255 10.94 -13.21 -20.65
N LEU A 256 11.21 -13.53 -19.38
CA LEU A 256 10.15 -13.89 -18.46
C LEU A 256 9.31 -12.66 -18.13
N PRO A 257 8.00 -12.83 -17.86
CA PRO A 257 7.17 -11.76 -17.33
C PRO A 257 7.82 -11.12 -16.09
N GLN A 258 7.77 -9.79 -16.01
CA GLN A 258 8.21 -9.01 -14.85
C GLN A 258 7.08 -8.11 -14.36
N THR A 259 5.87 -8.67 -14.30
CA THR A 259 4.63 -7.91 -14.09
C THR A 259 4.52 -7.33 -12.68
N ALA A 260 5.12 -8.00 -11.69
CA ALA A 260 5.16 -7.57 -10.29
C ALA A 260 6.55 -7.81 -9.66
N GLN A 261 7.59 -7.19 -10.25
CA GLN A 261 8.99 -7.47 -9.89
C GLN A 261 9.31 -7.25 -8.41
N HIS A 262 8.89 -6.13 -7.80
CA HIS A 262 9.18 -5.88 -6.38
C HIS A 262 8.45 -6.87 -5.46
N LEU A 263 7.24 -7.32 -5.82
CA LEU A 263 6.55 -8.38 -5.09
C LEU A 263 7.29 -9.72 -5.19
N LEU A 264 7.81 -10.05 -6.37
CA LEU A 264 8.66 -11.23 -6.57
C LEU A 264 9.89 -11.19 -5.66
N GLU A 265 10.56 -10.04 -5.55
CA GLU A 265 11.73 -9.87 -4.68
C GLU A 265 11.36 -10.05 -3.19
N ASN A 266 10.24 -9.48 -2.75
CA ASN A 266 9.73 -9.65 -1.39
C ASN A 266 9.37 -11.10 -1.06
N ILE A 267 8.74 -11.81 -2.00
CA ILE A 267 8.43 -13.23 -1.84
C ILE A 267 9.71 -14.06 -1.87
N ALA A 268 10.66 -13.78 -2.77
CA ALA A 268 11.92 -14.50 -2.85
C ALA A 268 12.78 -14.35 -1.59
N ALA A 269 12.66 -13.26 -0.85
CA ALA A 269 13.31 -13.08 0.45
C ALA A 269 12.76 -14.02 1.54
N LYS A 270 11.48 -14.41 1.48
CA LYS A 270 10.81 -15.26 2.49
C LYS A 270 10.65 -16.72 2.06
N ASP A 271 10.24 -16.94 0.81
CA ASP A 271 9.84 -18.21 0.21
C ASP A 271 10.74 -18.58 -0.97
N LYS A 272 12.05 -18.51 -0.74
CA LYS A 272 13.06 -18.80 -1.75
C LYS A 272 12.90 -20.19 -2.37
N GLY A 273 12.95 -20.26 -3.70
CA GLY A 273 12.88 -21.51 -4.46
C GLY A 273 11.50 -22.19 -4.43
N LYS A 274 10.45 -21.46 -4.05
CA LYS A 274 9.07 -21.95 -4.07
C LYS A 274 8.28 -21.34 -5.21
N ARG A 275 7.21 -22.03 -5.59
CA ARG A 275 6.14 -21.50 -6.43
C ARG A 275 5.05 -20.98 -5.50
N VAL A 276 4.70 -19.72 -5.64
CA VAL A 276 3.72 -19.04 -4.79
C VAL A 276 2.61 -18.47 -5.67
N ARG A 277 1.39 -18.93 -5.45
CA ARG A 277 0.20 -18.30 -6.02
C ARG A 277 -0.19 -17.09 -5.18
N THR A 278 -0.35 -15.95 -5.81
CA THR A 278 -0.65 -14.67 -5.15
C THR A 278 -2.10 -14.25 -5.38
N THR A 279 -2.56 -13.25 -4.64
CA THR A 279 -3.90 -12.64 -4.83
C THR A 279 -3.94 -11.59 -5.94
N ILE A 280 -2.84 -11.41 -6.68
CA ILE A 280 -2.72 -10.39 -7.73
C ILE A 280 -3.62 -10.76 -8.90
N ASP A 281 -4.46 -9.82 -9.32
CA ASP A 281 -5.24 -9.89 -10.55
C ASP A 281 -4.35 -9.45 -11.72
N LEU A 282 -4.04 -10.35 -12.65
CA LEU A 282 -3.10 -10.07 -13.74
C LEU A 282 -3.59 -8.91 -14.62
N ALA A 283 -4.87 -8.94 -15.01
CA ALA A 283 -5.44 -7.94 -15.91
C ALA A 283 -5.46 -6.54 -15.27
N LEU A 284 -5.77 -6.45 -13.98
CA LEU A 284 -5.69 -5.20 -13.22
C LEU A 284 -4.23 -4.75 -13.07
N GLN A 285 -3.32 -5.64 -12.68
CA GLN A 285 -1.90 -5.34 -12.50
C GLN A 285 -1.29 -4.75 -13.79
N GLU A 286 -1.58 -5.33 -14.95
CA GLU A 286 -1.11 -4.81 -16.24
C GLU A 286 -1.66 -3.42 -16.56
N ARG A 287 -2.95 -3.18 -16.27
CA ARG A 287 -3.56 -1.84 -16.43
C ARG A 287 -2.90 -0.82 -15.50
N VAL A 288 -2.67 -1.17 -14.24
CA VAL A 288 -2.00 -0.29 -13.27
C VAL A 288 -0.55 -0.03 -13.68
N ASN A 289 0.19 -1.05 -14.15
CA ASN A 289 1.53 -0.89 -14.71
C ASN A 289 1.55 0.09 -15.89
N GLN A 290 0.53 0.03 -16.77
CA GLN A 290 0.42 0.96 -17.89
C GLN A 290 0.11 2.40 -17.44
N ILE A 291 -0.78 2.58 -16.45
CA ILE A 291 -1.06 3.90 -15.85
C ILE A 291 0.22 4.49 -15.26
N VAL A 292 0.95 3.71 -14.44
CA VAL A 292 2.21 4.15 -13.82
C VAL A 292 3.25 4.50 -14.88
N ARG A 293 3.38 3.69 -15.94
CA ARG A 293 4.31 3.97 -17.05
C ARG A 293 3.97 5.28 -17.78
N ASN A 294 2.68 5.54 -18.02
CA ASN A 294 2.24 6.76 -18.69
C ASN A 294 2.56 8.00 -17.85
N TRP A 295 2.21 7.98 -16.56
CA TRP A 295 2.49 9.10 -15.65
C TRP A 295 3.99 9.29 -15.39
N HIS A 296 4.75 8.21 -15.23
CA HIS A 296 6.21 8.28 -15.11
C HIS A 296 6.86 8.99 -16.31
N ASN A 297 6.39 8.73 -17.53
CA ASN A 297 6.90 9.41 -18.73
C ASN A 297 6.64 10.92 -18.76
N GLN A 298 5.62 11.40 -18.04
CA GLN A 298 5.35 12.82 -17.86
C GLN A 298 6.22 13.39 -16.73
N PHE A 299 6.17 12.76 -15.56
CA PHE A 299 6.86 13.25 -14.35
C PHE A 299 8.38 13.25 -14.44
N LYS A 300 8.98 12.31 -15.18
CA LYS A 300 10.44 12.28 -15.37
C LYS A 300 11.00 13.53 -16.06
N GLN A 301 10.17 14.27 -16.81
CA GLN A 301 10.57 15.53 -17.44
C GLN A 301 10.88 16.62 -16.39
N ASN A 302 10.28 16.50 -15.21
CA ASN A 302 10.51 17.36 -14.05
C ASN A 302 11.39 16.67 -13.00
N GLU A 303 12.20 15.69 -13.42
CA GLU A 303 13.13 14.95 -12.56
C GLU A 303 12.46 14.25 -11.36
N VAL A 304 11.22 13.78 -11.56
CA VAL A 304 10.47 12.92 -10.62
C VAL A 304 10.41 11.52 -11.22
N ASN A 305 11.20 10.60 -10.66
CA ASN A 305 11.52 9.34 -11.32
C ASN A 305 10.86 8.10 -10.68
N ASN A 306 10.35 8.20 -9.45
CA ASN A 306 9.81 7.05 -8.73
C ASN A 306 8.32 7.22 -8.39
N MET A 307 7.59 6.10 -8.40
CA MET A 307 6.16 6.05 -8.10
C MET A 307 5.79 4.65 -7.63
N ALA A 308 4.96 4.56 -6.60
CA ALA A 308 4.40 3.29 -6.14
C ALA A 308 2.88 3.35 -6.08
N VAL A 309 2.25 2.23 -6.41
CA VAL A 309 0.80 2.06 -6.37
C VAL A 309 0.46 0.72 -5.72
N LEU A 310 -0.44 0.75 -4.74
CA LEU A 310 -0.94 -0.43 -4.05
C LEU A 310 -2.47 -0.43 -4.08
N VAL A 311 -3.06 -1.54 -4.52
CA VAL A 311 -4.52 -1.72 -4.57
C VAL A 311 -4.93 -2.89 -3.70
N ILE A 312 -5.87 -2.65 -2.78
CA ILE A 312 -6.33 -3.61 -1.79
C ILE A 312 -7.82 -3.89 -1.99
N ASP A 313 -8.21 -5.16 -2.02
CA ASP A 313 -9.59 -5.59 -1.79
C ASP A 313 -9.89 -5.61 -0.29
N ILE A 314 -10.88 -4.82 0.11
CA ILE A 314 -11.21 -4.60 1.52
C ILE A 314 -11.74 -5.88 2.16
N LYS A 315 -12.46 -6.76 1.45
CA LYS A 315 -13.18 -7.88 2.06
C LYS A 315 -12.25 -8.82 2.83
N ASN A 316 -11.13 -9.18 2.20
CA ASN A 316 -10.16 -10.13 2.76
C ASN A 316 -8.83 -9.51 3.16
N ARG A 317 -8.61 -8.21 2.85
CA ARG A 317 -7.30 -7.53 2.92
C ARG A 317 -6.31 -8.03 1.88
N ASP A 318 -6.82 -8.53 0.76
CA ASP A 318 -6.00 -9.06 -0.32
C ASP A 318 -5.40 -7.91 -1.13
N VAL A 319 -4.12 -7.99 -1.42
CA VAL A 319 -3.42 -7.12 -2.36
C VAL A 319 -3.71 -7.63 -3.76
N ILE A 320 -4.45 -6.86 -4.55
CA ILE A 320 -4.87 -7.26 -5.90
C ILE A 320 -4.02 -6.62 -7.00
N SER A 321 -3.25 -5.57 -6.67
CA SER A 321 -2.22 -5.00 -7.53
C SER A 321 -1.08 -4.41 -6.68
N TYR A 322 0.16 -4.69 -7.07
CA TYR A 322 1.39 -4.29 -6.37
C TYR A 322 2.40 -3.70 -7.36
N VAL A 323 2.59 -2.38 -7.33
CA VAL A 323 3.63 -1.68 -8.09
C VAL A 323 4.59 -0.99 -7.13
N GLY A 324 5.74 -1.63 -6.88
CA GLY A 324 6.72 -1.15 -5.89
C GLY A 324 7.53 0.07 -6.35
N ASN A 325 7.69 0.26 -7.66
CA ASN A 325 8.33 1.43 -8.24
C ASN A 325 7.88 1.61 -9.71
N ALA A 326 8.12 2.80 -10.26
CA ALA A 326 7.96 3.09 -11.67
C ALA A 326 8.99 2.30 -12.51
N PRO A 327 8.74 2.10 -13.82
CA PRO A 327 9.70 1.46 -14.72
C PRO A 327 10.87 2.39 -15.07
N THR A 328 11.61 2.80 -14.05
CA THR A 328 12.77 3.68 -14.11
C THR A 328 14.08 2.89 -14.29
N ASP A 329 15.22 3.57 -14.27
CA ASP A 329 16.54 2.98 -14.48
C ASP A 329 17.38 2.84 -13.19
N ALA A 330 18.60 2.31 -13.34
CA ALA A 330 19.50 2.06 -12.21
C ALA A 330 20.02 3.35 -11.55
N ASP A 331 20.15 4.45 -12.30
CA ASP A 331 20.59 5.74 -11.77
C ASP A 331 19.49 6.40 -10.90
N HIS A 332 18.25 5.95 -11.08
CA HIS A 332 17.06 6.40 -10.36
C HIS A 332 16.45 5.32 -9.45
N ASP A 333 17.28 4.43 -8.91
CA ASP A 333 16.91 3.48 -7.85
C ASP A 333 15.74 2.53 -8.21
N LYS A 334 15.65 2.06 -9.47
CA LYS A 334 14.55 1.17 -9.93
C LYS A 334 14.28 -0.06 -9.05
N ASP A 335 15.32 -0.58 -8.40
CA ASP A 335 15.24 -1.80 -7.60
C ASP A 335 14.75 -1.55 -6.16
N VAL A 336 14.62 -0.29 -5.74
CA VAL A 336 14.03 0.08 -4.45
C VAL A 336 12.52 -0.10 -4.51
N ASP A 337 12.00 -0.96 -3.65
CA ASP A 337 10.56 -1.06 -3.40
C ASP A 337 10.11 0.05 -2.44
N ILE A 338 9.31 0.99 -2.95
CA ILE A 338 8.86 2.14 -2.18
C ILE A 338 7.67 1.80 -1.27
N ILE A 339 6.90 0.75 -1.57
CA ILE A 339 5.70 0.40 -0.79
C ILE A 339 5.98 0.21 0.71
N PRO A 340 7.01 -0.55 1.12
CA PRO A 340 7.37 -0.71 2.53
C PRO A 340 8.30 0.38 3.07
N ALA A 341 8.80 1.29 2.22
CA ALA A 341 9.81 2.27 2.59
C ALA A 341 9.21 3.41 3.44
N PRO A 342 9.84 3.80 4.56
CA PRO A 342 9.40 4.92 5.37
C PRO A 342 9.62 6.24 4.62
N ARG A 343 8.58 7.07 4.60
CA ARG A 343 8.52 8.37 3.93
C ARG A 343 7.72 9.34 4.79
N SER A 344 8.02 10.63 4.72
CA SER A 344 7.29 11.64 5.50
C SER A 344 5.80 11.57 5.18
N THR A 345 4.97 11.49 6.21
CA THR A 345 3.52 11.34 6.07
C THR A 345 2.81 12.55 5.48
N GLY A 346 3.48 13.72 5.46
CA GLY A 346 2.85 14.99 5.12
C GLY A 346 1.52 15.17 5.86
N SER A 347 0.46 15.51 5.13
CA SER A 347 -0.89 15.71 5.69
C SER A 347 -1.78 14.45 5.75
N ILE A 348 -1.25 13.25 5.47
CA ILE A 348 -2.09 12.04 5.31
C ILE A 348 -2.68 11.51 6.64
N LEU A 349 -2.15 11.95 7.78
CA LEU A 349 -2.62 11.56 9.12
C LEU A 349 -3.83 12.38 9.62
N LYS A 350 -4.13 13.53 9.00
CA LYS A 350 -5.24 14.42 9.40
C LYS A 350 -6.61 13.73 9.49
N PRO A 351 -7.01 12.84 8.55
CA PRO A 351 -8.27 12.11 8.67
C PRO A 351 -8.34 11.21 9.90
N LEU A 352 -7.23 10.62 10.32
CA LEU A 352 -7.17 9.74 11.50
C LEU A 352 -7.40 10.54 12.79
N LEU A 353 -6.80 11.73 12.89
CA LEU A 353 -7.03 12.64 14.01
C LEU A 353 -8.49 13.12 14.04
N TYR A 354 -9.00 13.56 12.89
CA TYR A 354 -10.38 14.03 12.78
C TYR A 354 -11.39 12.94 13.16
N ALA A 355 -11.21 11.72 12.67
CA ALA A 355 -12.05 10.58 13.05
C ALA A 355 -11.94 10.26 14.56
N ALA A 356 -10.74 10.33 15.15
CA ALA A 356 -10.55 10.10 16.59
C ALA A 356 -11.27 11.16 17.46
N MET A 357 -11.16 12.44 17.11
CA MET A 357 -11.83 13.51 17.86
C MET A 357 -13.35 13.45 17.75
N LEU A 358 -13.88 13.07 16.56
CA LEU A 358 -15.31 12.77 16.40
C LEU A 358 -15.73 11.58 17.26
N ASP A 359 -14.92 10.52 17.26
CA ASP A 359 -15.17 9.29 18.00
C ASP A 359 -15.21 9.50 19.51
N ASP A 360 -14.39 10.42 20.03
CA ASP A 360 -14.36 10.80 21.44
C ASP A 360 -15.37 11.89 21.81
N GLY A 361 -16.07 12.48 20.83
CA GLY A 361 -17.03 13.56 21.05
C GLY A 361 -16.36 14.88 21.45
N GLU A 362 -15.08 15.09 21.11
CA GLU A 362 -14.36 16.33 21.38
C GLU A 362 -14.78 17.45 20.41
N ILE A 363 -15.11 17.07 19.17
CA ILE A 363 -15.63 17.96 18.12
C ILE A 363 -16.81 17.30 17.41
N LEU A 364 -17.63 18.11 16.73
CA LEU A 364 -18.63 17.68 15.76
C LEU A 364 -18.22 18.11 14.35
N PRO A 365 -18.83 17.56 13.28
CA PRO A 365 -18.42 17.88 11.91
C PRO A 365 -18.33 19.37 11.59
N ASN A 366 -19.32 20.16 12.01
CA ASN A 366 -19.35 21.60 11.74
C ASN A 366 -18.82 22.48 12.89
N THR A 367 -18.26 21.89 13.95
CA THR A 367 -17.64 22.66 15.04
C THR A 367 -16.59 23.60 14.48
N LEU A 368 -16.71 24.90 14.77
CA LEU A 368 -15.74 25.89 14.34
C LEU A 368 -14.40 25.67 15.04
N VAL A 369 -13.36 25.52 14.24
CA VAL A 369 -11.97 25.45 14.68
C VAL A 369 -11.23 26.72 14.25
N PRO A 370 -10.29 27.21 15.09
CA PRO A 370 -9.52 28.41 14.80
C PRO A 370 -8.53 28.20 13.63
N ASP A 371 -8.52 29.14 12.70
CA ASP A 371 -7.54 29.29 11.62
C ASP A 371 -6.95 30.70 11.66
N ILE A 372 -6.02 30.91 12.59
CA ILE A 372 -5.42 32.21 12.91
C ILE A 372 -3.91 32.06 13.08
N PRO A 373 -3.11 33.14 12.97
CA PRO A 373 -1.69 33.09 13.28
C PRO A 373 -1.47 32.59 14.72
N VAL A 374 -0.66 31.56 14.88
CA VAL A 374 -0.29 31.00 16.18
C VAL A 374 1.19 30.71 16.25
N GLN A 375 1.74 30.82 17.45
CA GLN A 375 3.08 30.37 17.79
C GLN A 375 2.99 29.54 19.07
N ILE A 376 3.52 28.33 19.03
CA ILE A 376 3.45 27.36 20.14
C ILE A 376 4.87 26.94 20.46
N SER A 377 5.43 27.40 21.58
CA SER A 377 6.78 27.05 22.03
C SER A 377 7.87 27.22 20.94
N GLY A 378 7.80 28.31 20.16
CA GLY A 378 8.72 28.59 19.06
C GLY A 378 8.31 28.00 17.70
N PHE A 379 7.36 27.07 17.65
CA PHE A 379 6.82 26.52 16.42
C PHE A 379 5.74 27.43 15.83
N VAL A 380 5.92 27.86 14.58
CA VAL A 380 4.98 28.72 13.84
C VAL A 380 4.44 27.95 12.63
N PRO A 381 3.32 27.20 12.78
CA PRO A 381 2.71 26.54 11.65
C PRO A 381 2.11 27.57 10.68
N GLN A 382 2.19 27.28 9.39
CA GLN A 382 1.61 28.11 8.33
C GLN A 382 0.73 27.26 7.42
N ASN A 383 -0.36 27.85 6.93
CA ASN A 383 -1.13 27.25 5.84
C ASN A 383 -0.33 27.32 4.54
N TYR A 384 -0.64 26.42 3.61
CA TYR A 384 0.07 26.35 2.33
C TYR A 384 -0.07 27.64 1.50
N ASP A 385 -1.24 28.29 1.57
CA ASP A 385 -1.54 29.55 0.89
C ASP A 385 -1.13 30.80 1.69
N LEU A 386 -0.57 30.63 2.89
CA LEU A 386 -0.19 31.69 3.82
C LEU A 386 -1.34 32.63 4.23
N THR A 387 -2.60 32.20 4.05
CA THR A 387 -3.80 32.95 4.47
C THR A 387 -4.48 32.32 5.68
N TYR A 388 -5.39 33.08 6.29
CA TYR A 388 -6.11 32.69 7.50
C TYR A 388 -7.60 33.03 7.36
N ASP A 389 -8.46 32.11 7.80
CA ASP A 389 -9.92 32.24 7.67
C ASP A 389 -10.60 32.66 8.99
N GLY A 390 -9.86 32.74 10.08
CA GLY A 390 -10.39 33.05 11.41
C GLY A 390 -11.05 31.83 12.03
N ALA A 391 -12.23 31.45 11.53
CA ALA A 391 -12.99 30.29 11.99
C ALA A 391 -13.46 29.44 10.81
N VAL A 392 -13.23 28.13 10.89
CA VAL A 392 -13.59 27.19 9.83
C VAL A 392 -14.28 25.97 10.43
N PRO A 393 -15.36 25.44 9.83
CA PRO A 393 -15.94 24.16 10.25
C PRO A 393 -14.90 23.03 10.18
N ALA A 394 -14.83 22.18 11.21
CA ALA A 394 -13.80 21.13 11.31
C ALA A 394 -13.76 20.19 10.08
N GLN A 395 -14.92 19.79 9.54
CA GLN A 395 -14.99 18.99 8.30
C GLN A 395 -14.33 19.71 7.11
N ARG A 396 -14.52 21.03 7.00
CA ARG A 396 -13.97 21.84 5.92
C ARG A 396 -12.48 22.08 6.11
N ALA A 397 -12.01 22.19 7.35
CA ALA A 397 -10.59 22.25 7.66
C ALA A 397 -9.88 20.96 7.19
N LEU A 398 -10.49 19.79 7.37
CA LEU A 398 -9.99 18.53 6.82
C LEU A 398 -10.05 18.50 5.29
N ALA A 399 -11.19 18.87 4.70
CA ALA A 399 -11.40 18.86 3.25
C ALA A 399 -10.41 19.77 2.50
N ARG A 400 -10.09 20.94 3.08
CA ARG A 400 -9.06 21.86 2.56
C ARG A 400 -7.65 21.55 3.06
N SER A 401 -7.51 20.54 3.91
CA SER A 401 -6.23 20.12 4.48
C SER A 401 -5.46 21.24 5.21
N LEU A 402 -6.15 22.15 5.88
CA LEU A 402 -5.54 23.31 6.55
C LEU A 402 -4.58 22.85 7.66
N ASN A 403 -3.43 23.52 7.77
CA ASN A 403 -2.36 23.12 8.69
C ASN A 403 -2.65 23.59 10.10
N ILE A 404 -3.00 24.87 10.26
CA ILE A 404 -3.18 25.50 11.57
C ILE A 404 -4.31 24.85 12.37
N PRO A 405 -5.53 24.66 11.82
CA PRO A 405 -6.59 23.95 12.54
C PRO A 405 -6.18 22.53 12.93
N SER A 406 -5.44 21.83 12.07
CA SER A 406 -5.00 20.45 12.36
C SER A 406 -4.00 20.39 13.51
N VAL A 407 -3.09 21.37 13.60
CA VAL A 407 -2.14 21.50 14.72
C VAL A 407 -2.87 21.81 16.03
N LEU A 408 -3.83 22.74 16.00
CA LEU A 408 -4.60 23.11 17.19
C LEU A 408 -5.53 21.96 17.63
N MET A 409 -6.13 21.23 16.68
CA MET A 409 -6.87 20.00 16.96
C MET A 409 -5.98 18.92 17.59
N LEU A 410 -4.75 18.73 17.12
CA LEU A 410 -3.81 17.79 17.73
C LEU A 410 -3.40 18.24 19.14
N GLN A 411 -3.23 19.54 19.35
CA GLN A 411 -2.93 20.11 20.66
C GLN A 411 -4.07 19.84 21.65
N ASP A 412 -5.31 20.06 21.22
CA ASP A 412 -6.51 19.84 22.04
C ASP A 412 -6.76 18.35 22.33
N HIS A 413 -6.56 17.47 21.33
CA HIS A 413 -6.69 16.02 21.48
C HIS A 413 -5.56 15.40 22.31
N GLY A 414 -4.38 16.00 22.24
CA GLY A 414 -3.15 15.53 22.88
C GLY A 414 -2.30 14.63 21.99
N VAL A 415 -1.00 14.96 21.88
CA VAL A 415 -0.03 14.24 21.04
C VAL A 415 0.13 12.78 21.48
N ASN A 416 0.23 12.53 22.80
CA ASN A 416 0.37 11.17 23.35
C ASN A 416 -0.82 10.28 22.99
N LYS A 417 -2.03 10.79 23.17
CA LYS A 417 -3.27 10.08 22.87
C LYS A 417 -3.36 9.72 21.39
N PHE A 418 -3.04 10.68 20.51
CA PHE A 418 -3.01 10.42 19.07
C PHE A 418 -1.92 9.40 18.70
N TYR A 419 -0.71 9.54 19.25
CA TYR A 419 0.39 8.61 19.01
C TYR A 419 0.01 7.17 19.40
N GLU A 420 -0.60 6.97 20.57
CA GLU A 420 -1.07 5.64 21.00
C GLU A 420 -2.10 5.04 20.02
N LEU A 421 -2.97 5.86 19.45
CA LEU A 421 -3.89 5.41 18.40
C LEU A 421 -3.15 4.99 17.13
N LEU A 422 -2.13 5.73 16.69
CA LEU A 422 -1.27 5.35 15.56
C LEU A 422 -0.52 4.03 15.82
N GLN A 423 -0.08 3.79 17.05
CA GLN A 423 0.50 2.50 17.46
C GLN A 423 -0.52 1.35 17.39
N LYS A 424 -1.77 1.60 17.80
CA LYS A 424 -2.86 0.61 17.68
C LYS A 424 -3.24 0.33 16.22
N PHE A 425 -3.11 1.31 15.33
CA PHE A 425 -3.17 1.11 13.88
C PHE A 425 -1.96 0.37 13.32
N LYS A 426 -0.93 0.14 14.14
CA LYS A 426 0.32 -0.55 13.82
C LYS A 426 1.16 0.16 12.74
N LEU A 427 1.15 1.50 12.71
CA LEU A 427 2.01 2.27 11.80
C LEU A 427 3.47 2.16 12.28
N ARG A 428 4.23 1.20 11.75
CA ARG A 428 5.46 0.70 12.37
C ARG A 428 6.64 1.68 12.36
N ASP A 429 6.65 2.62 11.42
CA ASP A 429 7.74 3.60 11.26
C ASP A 429 7.54 4.87 12.11
N ILE A 430 6.35 5.02 12.70
CA ILE A 430 6.11 6.04 13.74
C ILE A 430 6.60 5.46 15.06
N ASN A 431 7.92 5.43 15.25
CA ASN A 431 8.58 4.66 16.31
C ASN A 431 9.38 5.52 17.31
N ARG A 432 9.36 6.85 17.15
CA ARG A 432 9.99 7.78 18.12
C ARG A 432 9.00 8.16 19.22
N HIS A 433 9.54 8.62 20.35
CA HIS A 433 8.71 9.09 21.46
C HIS A 433 7.79 10.24 21.03
N PRO A 434 6.55 10.36 21.53
CA PRO A 434 5.64 11.47 21.20
C PRO A 434 6.26 12.87 21.32
N ASP A 435 7.10 13.10 22.35
CA ASP A 435 7.79 14.37 22.56
C ASP A 435 8.80 14.72 21.45
N HIS A 436 9.32 13.71 20.74
CA HIS A 436 10.18 13.93 19.57
C HIS A 436 9.39 14.50 18.40
N TYR A 437 8.19 13.97 18.16
CA TYR A 437 7.34 14.44 17.05
C TYR A 437 6.63 15.76 17.39
N GLY A 438 6.15 15.88 18.63
CA GLY A 438 5.35 17.02 19.08
C GLY A 438 4.17 17.31 18.15
N LEU A 439 3.85 18.59 17.98
CA LEU A 439 2.76 19.03 17.09
C LEU A 439 3.07 18.87 15.59
N SER A 440 4.35 18.68 15.22
CA SER A 440 4.74 18.44 13.84
C SER A 440 4.27 17.08 13.32
N LEU A 441 3.89 16.16 14.22
CA LEU A 441 3.32 14.84 13.90
C LEU A 441 2.20 14.91 12.87
N ILE A 442 1.28 15.88 12.99
CA ILE A 442 0.12 16.00 12.10
C ILE A 442 0.43 16.65 10.75
N LEU A 443 1.63 17.23 10.60
CA LEU A 443 2.09 17.92 9.40
C LEU A 443 3.18 17.17 8.63
N GLY A 444 3.49 15.93 9.03
CA GLY A 444 4.48 15.12 8.33
C GLY A 444 5.84 15.02 9.02
N GLY A 445 5.95 15.44 10.28
CA GLY A 445 7.16 15.26 11.10
C GLY A 445 7.46 13.79 11.44
N ALA A 446 6.52 12.87 11.16
CA ALA A 446 6.72 11.43 11.28
C ALA A 446 6.71 10.74 9.92
N GLU A 447 7.36 9.58 9.86
CA GLU A 447 7.45 8.73 8.68
C GLU A 447 6.47 7.56 8.79
N SER A 448 5.91 7.15 7.65
CA SER A 448 5.12 5.92 7.50
C SER A 448 5.36 5.34 6.11
N ASN A 449 4.72 4.22 5.80
CA ASN A 449 4.88 3.53 4.53
C ASN A 449 3.51 3.28 3.88
N LEU A 450 3.50 3.09 2.55
CA LEU A 450 2.26 2.94 1.78
C LEU A 450 1.47 1.70 2.23
N TRP A 451 2.17 0.62 2.59
CA TRP A 451 1.58 -0.63 3.07
C TRP A 451 0.74 -0.45 4.34
N ASP A 452 1.30 0.18 5.38
CA ASP A 452 0.63 0.38 6.67
C ASP A 452 -0.51 1.41 6.57
N LEU A 453 -0.34 2.45 5.76
CA LEU A 453 -1.40 3.42 5.50
C LEU A 453 -2.57 2.77 4.75
N CYS A 454 -2.32 2.04 3.66
CA CYS A 454 -3.38 1.32 2.94
C CYS A 454 -4.08 0.28 3.83
N ARG A 455 -3.31 -0.44 4.65
CA ARG A 455 -3.86 -1.37 5.65
C ARG A 455 -4.82 -0.65 6.60
N THR A 456 -4.43 0.52 7.09
CA THR A 456 -5.25 1.31 8.01
C THR A 456 -6.57 1.71 7.36
N TYR A 457 -6.55 2.26 6.14
CA TYR A 457 -7.77 2.62 5.41
C TYR A 457 -8.65 1.40 5.08
N ALA A 458 -8.05 0.25 4.76
CA ALA A 458 -8.80 -0.99 4.49
C ALA A 458 -9.52 -1.48 5.75
N ASN A 459 -8.87 -1.39 6.91
CA ASN A 459 -9.47 -1.75 8.18
C ASN A 459 -10.60 -0.79 8.60
N LEU A 460 -10.42 0.52 8.43
CA LEU A 460 -11.45 1.52 8.71
C LEU A 460 -12.68 1.35 7.79
N SER A 461 -12.46 1.17 6.50
CA SER A 461 -13.54 0.96 5.52
C SER A 461 -14.30 -0.34 5.79
N SER A 462 -13.58 -1.41 6.10
CA SER A 462 -14.16 -2.68 6.49
C SER A 462 -14.96 -2.60 7.79
N THR A 463 -14.54 -1.76 8.74
CA THR A 463 -15.30 -1.51 9.97
C THR A 463 -16.69 -0.96 9.65
N VAL A 464 -16.76 0.06 8.77
CA VAL A 464 -18.03 0.65 8.34
C VAL A 464 -18.90 -0.36 7.58
N ASN A 465 -18.31 -1.12 6.65
CA ASN A 465 -19.03 -2.14 5.89
C ASN A 465 -19.59 -3.25 6.78
N TYR A 466 -18.76 -3.77 7.67
CA TYR A 466 -19.13 -4.87 8.55
C TYR A 466 -20.20 -4.44 9.55
N PHE A 467 -20.06 -3.26 10.15
CA PHE A 467 -21.04 -2.70 11.09
C PHE A 467 -22.44 -2.59 10.46
N ASN A 468 -22.52 -2.08 9.23
CA ASN A 468 -23.78 -1.96 8.51
C ASN A 468 -24.37 -3.32 8.08
N GLY A 469 -23.52 -4.28 7.71
CA GLY A 469 -23.96 -5.61 7.25
C GLY A 469 -24.33 -6.58 8.37
N ASN A 470 -23.93 -6.32 9.62
CA ASN A 470 -23.97 -7.31 10.70
C ASN A 470 -24.61 -6.76 11.99
N GLN A 471 -25.77 -6.09 11.86
CA GLN A 471 -26.58 -5.65 13.01
C GLN A 471 -25.81 -4.80 14.03
N ALA A 472 -25.03 -3.82 13.57
CA ALA A 472 -24.25 -2.92 14.43
C ALA A 472 -23.14 -3.60 15.26
N LYS A 473 -22.62 -4.74 14.79
CA LYS A 473 -21.51 -5.44 15.42
C LYS A 473 -20.17 -5.08 14.78
N TYR A 474 -19.12 -5.24 15.58
CA TYR A 474 -17.71 -5.09 15.23
C TYR A 474 -17.02 -6.46 15.31
N ARG A 475 -15.80 -6.54 14.76
CA ARG A 475 -14.93 -7.73 14.86
C ARG A 475 -13.71 -7.45 15.73
N SER A 476 -13.40 -8.34 16.66
CA SER A 476 -12.29 -8.15 17.60
C SER A 476 -10.92 -8.11 16.91
N GLY A 477 -10.77 -8.78 15.76
CA GLY A 477 -9.59 -8.81 14.91
C GLY A 477 -9.72 -7.95 13.66
N GLU A 478 -10.51 -6.86 13.68
CA GLU A 478 -10.75 -6.02 12.50
C GLU A 478 -9.45 -5.48 11.88
N PHE A 479 -8.46 -5.11 12.71
CA PHE A 479 -7.16 -4.57 12.28
C PHE A 479 -6.15 -5.66 11.89
N ALA A 480 -6.53 -6.44 10.88
CA ALA A 480 -5.74 -7.51 10.29
C ALA A 480 -4.64 -6.97 9.35
N ALA A 481 -3.61 -7.80 9.10
CA ALA A 481 -2.57 -7.53 8.12
C ALA A 481 -3.09 -7.67 6.68
N LEU A 482 -2.42 -7.02 5.73
CA LEU A 482 -2.66 -7.25 4.31
C LEU A 482 -2.08 -8.62 3.91
N ASN A 483 -2.71 -9.25 2.93
CA ASN A 483 -2.37 -10.56 2.41
C ASN A 483 -2.07 -10.46 0.91
N TYR A 484 -1.06 -11.22 0.45
CA TYR A 484 -0.83 -11.41 -0.98
C TYR A 484 -0.67 -12.90 -1.35
N TYR A 485 -0.94 -13.83 -0.42
CA TYR A 485 -0.90 -15.27 -0.65
C TYR A 485 -2.31 -15.80 -0.94
N GLU A 486 -2.47 -16.50 -2.05
CA GLU A 486 -3.75 -17.08 -2.42
C GLU A 486 -4.18 -18.16 -1.41
N GLY A 487 -5.48 -18.22 -1.09
CA GLY A 487 -6.04 -19.18 -0.13
C GLY A 487 -5.77 -18.87 1.35
N PHE A 488 -5.03 -17.80 1.68
CA PHE A 488 -4.90 -17.34 3.05
C PHE A 488 -6.24 -16.78 3.55
N LYS A 489 -6.70 -17.28 4.70
CA LYS A 489 -7.93 -16.79 5.34
C LYS A 489 -7.58 -15.86 6.49
N THR A 490 -7.91 -14.59 6.33
CA THR A 490 -7.75 -13.59 7.37
C THR A 490 -8.64 -13.91 8.57
N ASP A 491 -8.03 -14.05 9.75
CA ASP A 491 -8.74 -14.19 11.00
C ASP A 491 -9.14 -12.80 11.53
N PHE A 492 -10.44 -12.53 11.51
CA PHE A 492 -11.02 -11.30 12.02
C PHE A 492 -11.50 -11.42 13.48
N GLY A 493 -11.25 -12.55 14.15
CA GLY A 493 -11.67 -12.78 15.53
C GLY A 493 -13.18 -12.94 15.69
N LYS A 494 -13.71 -12.49 16.83
CA LYS A 494 -15.10 -12.69 17.24
C LYS A 494 -15.95 -11.44 17.04
N GLU A 495 -17.25 -11.63 16.85
CA GLU A 495 -18.23 -10.55 16.88
C GLU A 495 -18.34 -9.92 18.27
N SER A 496 -18.49 -8.60 18.30
CA SER A 496 -18.68 -7.82 19.53
C SER A 496 -19.53 -6.58 19.25
N TYR A 497 -20.32 -6.13 20.23
CA TYR A 497 -20.95 -4.80 20.16
C TYR A 497 -19.98 -3.68 20.58
N GLN A 498 -18.83 -4.03 21.14
CA GLN A 498 -17.79 -3.07 21.48
C GLN A 498 -16.94 -2.76 20.25
N LYS A 499 -16.77 -1.48 19.93
CA LYS A 499 -15.87 -1.02 18.88
C LYS A 499 -14.42 -1.39 19.20
N THR A 500 -13.66 -1.73 18.16
CA THR A 500 -12.26 -2.16 18.30
C THR A 500 -11.32 -0.98 18.52
N LEU A 501 -11.40 0.05 17.67
CA LEU A 501 -10.57 1.26 17.77
C LEU A 501 -11.42 2.51 17.61
N LEU A 502 -12.03 2.70 16.43
CA LEU A 502 -12.93 3.81 16.13
C LEU A 502 -14.33 3.27 15.78
N GLY A 503 -15.36 4.06 16.06
CA GLY A 503 -16.75 3.76 15.74
C GLY A 503 -17.03 3.91 14.24
N ALA A 504 -18.01 3.17 13.73
CA ALA A 504 -18.42 3.27 12.33
C ALA A 504 -18.92 4.68 11.97
N GLY A 505 -19.61 5.37 12.89
CA GLY A 505 -20.16 6.71 12.69
C GLY A 505 -19.07 7.77 12.50
N SER A 506 -18.02 7.74 13.31
CA SER A 506 -16.90 8.69 13.22
C SER A 506 -16.08 8.47 11.95
N ILE A 507 -15.83 7.21 11.55
CA ILE A 507 -15.16 6.87 10.28
C ILE A 507 -16.00 7.35 9.09
N TRP A 508 -17.31 7.08 9.08
CA TRP A 508 -18.20 7.47 7.99
C TRP A 508 -18.27 9.01 7.83
N LEU A 509 -18.33 9.76 8.94
CA LEU A 509 -18.29 11.23 8.91
C LEU A 509 -16.94 11.75 8.41
N ALA A 510 -15.82 11.13 8.81
CA ALA A 510 -14.50 11.46 8.26
C ALA A 510 -14.44 11.20 6.74
N TYR A 511 -15.04 10.11 6.26
CA TYR A 511 -15.11 9.82 4.83
C TYR A 511 -15.97 10.82 4.06
N ASN A 512 -17.06 11.32 4.65
CA ASN A 512 -17.83 12.40 4.04
C ASN A 512 -17.04 13.70 3.95
N ALA A 513 -16.28 14.07 4.99
CA ALA A 513 -15.40 15.23 4.94
C ALA A 513 -14.30 15.06 3.86
N MET A 514 -13.74 13.85 3.71
CA MET A 514 -12.77 13.54 2.65
C MET A 514 -13.38 13.48 1.25
N LYS A 515 -14.69 13.21 1.13
CA LYS A 515 -15.42 13.28 -0.14
C LYS A 515 -15.49 14.71 -0.66
N GLU A 516 -15.45 15.71 0.23
CA GLU A 516 -15.51 17.14 -0.11
C GLU A 516 -14.17 17.74 -0.55
N VAL A 517 -13.07 16.97 -0.51
CA VAL A 517 -11.75 17.45 -1.00
C VAL A 517 -11.87 17.80 -2.49
N ASN A 518 -11.40 18.99 -2.86
CA ASN A 518 -11.38 19.43 -4.25
C ASN A 518 -10.59 18.46 -5.12
N ARG A 519 -11.22 17.96 -6.18
CA ARG A 519 -10.55 17.12 -7.17
C ARG A 519 -9.53 17.93 -7.98
N PRO A 520 -8.48 17.29 -8.54
CA PRO A 520 -7.54 17.95 -9.46
C PRO A 520 -8.25 18.66 -10.63
N GLU A 521 -7.58 19.64 -11.25
CA GLU A 521 -8.14 20.51 -12.31
C GLU A 521 -8.98 19.75 -13.34
N GLY A 522 -10.18 20.28 -13.65
CA GLY A 522 -11.09 19.74 -14.67
C GLY A 522 -12.35 19.04 -14.15
N ASP A 523 -12.47 18.80 -12.84
CA ASP A 523 -13.61 18.07 -12.25
C ASP A 523 -14.36 18.89 -11.17
N GLU A 524 -14.33 20.23 -11.21
CA GLU A 524 -14.99 21.10 -10.19
C GLU A 524 -16.52 20.89 -10.10
N ALA A 525 -17.13 20.42 -11.20
CA ALA A 525 -18.55 20.10 -11.30
C ALA A 525 -18.89 18.63 -10.96
N TRP A 526 -17.95 17.84 -10.41
CA TRP A 526 -18.17 16.41 -10.10
C TRP A 526 -19.42 16.15 -9.26
N LYS A 527 -19.77 17.08 -8.35
CA LYS A 527 -20.98 17.03 -7.49
C LYS A 527 -22.29 17.00 -8.28
N PHE A 528 -22.27 17.45 -9.54
CA PHE A 528 -23.43 17.54 -10.42
C PHE A 528 -23.52 16.38 -11.43
N TYR A 529 -22.52 15.50 -11.47
CA TYR A 529 -22.54 14.30 -12.31
C TYR A 529 -22.88 13.06 -11.48
N ASP A 530 -24.07 12.49 -11.72
CA ASP A 530 -24.57 11.23 -11.14
C ASP A 530 -23.65 10.03 -11.50
N SER A 531 -22.76 10.22 -12.47
CA SER A 531 -21.76 9.25 -12.94
C SER A 531 -20.39 9.34 -12.25
N SER A 532 -20.19 10.27 -11.30
CA SER A 532 -18.90 10.46 -10.63
C SER A 532 -18.62 9.33 -9.63
N LEU A 533 -17.38 8.81 -9.64
CA LEU A 533 -16.94 7.81 -8.67
C LEU A 533 -16.94 8.41 -7.26
N GLU A 534 -17.75 7.90 -6.35
CA GLU A 534 -17.76 8.36 -4.96
C GLU A 534 -16.57 7.73 -4.20
N ILE A 535 -15.51 8.52 -4.00
CA ILE A 535 -14.26 8.11 -3.36
C ILE A 535 -14.00 9.03 -2.17
N ALA A 536 -13.68 8.45 -1.01
CA ALA A 536 -13.15 9.18 0.13
C ALA A 536 -11.63 9.20 -0.02
N TRP A 537 -11.01 10.37 -0.17
CA TRP A 537 -9.57 10.44 -0.43
C TRP A 537 -8.89 11.59 0.30
N LYS A 538 -7.57 11.45 0.49
CA LYS A 538 -6.73 12.47 1.11
C LYS A 538 -5.37 12.52 0.45
N THR A 539 -4.84 13.73 0.33
CA THR A 539 -3.48 14.01 -0.12
C THR A 539 -2.53 14.27 1.03
N GLY A 540 -1.26 14.00 0.80
CA GLY A 540 -0.15 14.42 1.66
C GLY A 540 0.97 15.00 0.81
N THR A 541 1.54 16.13 1.23
CA THR A 541 2.76 16.68 0.65
C THR A 541 3.74 16.87 1.81
N SER A 542 4.96 16.36 1.70
CA SER A 542 5.99 16.55 2.72
C SER A 542 6.70 17.89 2.59
N PHE A 543 7.39 18.30 3.65
CA PHE A 543 8.20 19.53 3.63
C PHE A 543 9.32 19.44 2.59
N GLY A 544 9.53 20.52 1.83
CA GLY A 544 10.50 20.54 0.74
C GLY A 544 10.06 19.74 -0.49
N ASN A 545 8.77 19.37 -0.58
CA ASN A 545 8.17 18.69 -1.72
C ASN A 545 8.95 17.43 -2.12
N ARG A 546 9.22 16.54 -1.15
CA ARG A 546 9.96 15.27 -1.35
C ARG A 546 9.04 14.08 -1.60
N ASP A 547 7.85 14.13 -1.01
CA ASP A 547 6.86 13.06 -1.03
C ASP A 547 5.50 13.64 -1.40
N ALA A 548 4.89 13.08 -2.43
CA ALA A 548 3.51 13.31 -2.80
C ALA A 548 2.70 12.03 -2.59
N TRP A 549 1.70 12.10 -1.71
CA TRP A 549 0.80 11.00 -1.38
C TRP A 549 -0.61 11.28 -1.87
N ALA A 550 -1.30 10.22 -2.27
CA ALA A 550 -2.75 10.18 -2.36
C ALA A 550 -3.24 8.80 -1.90
N ILE A 551 -4.15 8.78 -0.93
CA ILE A 551 -4.82 7.55 -0.49
C ILE A 551 -6.31 7.75 -0.61
N GLY A 552 -6.97 6.82 -1.29
CA GLY A 552 -8.40 6.84 -1.51
C GLY A 552 -9.04 5.51 -1.20
N THR A 553 -10.31 5.54 -0.83
CA THR A 553 -11.10 4.36 -0.57
C THR A 553 -12.56 4.52 -0.98
N ASN A 554 -13.14 3.41 -1.44
CA ASN A 554 -14.58 3.23 -1.58
C ASN A 554 -15.01 1.98 -0.79
N ALA A 555 -16.27 1.56 -0.91
CA ALA A 555 -16.78 0.42 -0.15
C ALA A 555 -16.07 -0.92 -0.40
N ASN A 556 -15.28 -1.08 -1.47
CA ASN A 556 -14.65 -2.35 -1.81
C ASN A 556 -13.12 -2.28 -1.92
N TYR A 557 -12.57 -1.11 -2.26
CA TYR A 557 -11.16 -0.97 -2.59
C TYR A 557 -10.50 0.18 -1.83
N VAL A 558 -9.23 -0.02 -1.51
CA VAL A 558 -8.31 1.05 -1.14
C VAL A 558 -7.25 1.13 -2.23
N VAL A 559 -6.98 2.35 -2.68
CA VAL A 559 -5.84 2.64 -3.57
C VAL A 559 -4.93 3.60 -2.82
N GLY A 560 -3.66 3.25 -2.74
CA GLY A 560 -2.61 4.14 -2.26
C GLY A 560 -1.62 4.44 -3.37
N VAL A 561 -1.23 5.70 -3.47
CA VAL A 561 -0.22 6.20 -4.41
C VAL A 561 0.82 7.03 -3.66
N TRP A 562 2.08 6.78 -3.97
CA TRP A 562 3.19 7.65 -3.63
C TRP A 562 3.95 8.05 -4.90
N VAL A 563 4.39 9.30 -4.98
CA VAL A 563 5.22 9.84 -6.06
C VAL A 563 6.37 10.65 -5.46
N GLY A 564 7.58 10.49 -6.00
CA GLY A 564 8.74 11.26 -5.59
C GLY A 564 10.05 10.69 -6.16
N ASN A 565 11.15 10.94 -5.45
CA ASN A 565 12.46 10.35 -5.77
C ASN A 565 12.91 9.45 -4.62
N ALA A 566 13.36 8.24 -4.93
CA ALA A 566 13.76 7.26 -3.93
C ALA A 566 14.90 7.78 -3.04
N SER A 567 15.79 8.60 -3.61
CA SER A 567 16.86 9.33 -2.93
C SER A 567 16.38 10.31 -1.83
N GLY A 568 15.10 10.70 -1.84
CA GLY A 568 14.54 11.72 -0.95
C GLY A 568 14.78 13.16 -1.42
N GLU A 569 15.26 13.35 -2.64
CA GLU A 569 15.37 14.66 -3.28
C GLU A 569 14.00 15.24 -3.63
N GLY A 570 13.74 16.49 -3.26
CA GLY A 570 12.47 17.17 -3.51
C GLY A 570 12.43 17.94 -4.82
N ARG A 571 11.22 18.15 -5.35
CA ARG A 571 10.98 18.92 -6.58
C ARG A 571 9.87 19.95 -6.35
N PRO A 572 10.00 21.20 -6.82
CA PRO A 572 9.00 22.25 -6.57
C PRO A 572 7.57 21.87 -6.95
N GLU A 573 7.38 21.16 -8.07
CA GLU A 573 6.06 20.77 -8.57
C GLU A 573 5.49 19.49 -7.93
N LEU A 574 6.29 18.79 -7.11
CA LEU A 574 5.91 17.52 -6.49
C LEU A 574 4.93 17.74 -5.34
N THR A 575 3.64 17.77 -5.66
CA THR A 575 2.56 17.91 -4.68
C THR A 575 1.57 16.75 -4.76
N GLY A 576 0.95 16.40 -3.63
CA GLY A 576 -0.05 15.33 -3.61
C GLY A 576 -1.22 15.55 -4.56
N VAL A 577 -1.66 16.79 -4.75
CA VAL A 577 -2.81 17.15 -5.61
C VAL A 577 -2.46 17.05 -7.10
N ASN A 578 -1.25 17.46 -7.51
CA ASN A 578 -0.89 17.49 -8.94
C ASN A 578 -0.22 16.20 -9.41
N CYS A 579 0.42 15.44 -8.51
CA CYS A 579 1.18 14.25 -8.90
C CYS A 579 0.49 12.95 -8.49
N ALA A 580 0.17 12.79 -7.20
CA ALA A 580 -0.34 11.51 -6.69
C ALA A 580 -1.85 11.33 -6.92
N ALA A 581 -2.64 12.39 -6.78
CA ALA A 581 -4.10 12.32 -6.92
C ALA A 581 -4.57 11.94 -8.33
N PRO A 582 -4.03 12.48 -9.44
CA PRO A 582 -4.44 12.07 -10.79
C PRO A 582 -4.22 10.57 -11.04
N VAL A 583 -3.07 10.03 -10.61
CA VAL A 583 -2.77 8.59 -10.68
C VAL A 583 -3.79 7.78 -9.86
N LEU A 584 -4.13 8.24 -8.65
CA LEU A 584 -5.14 7.61 -7.80
C LEU A 584 -6.49 7.49 -8.54
N PHE A 585 -6.95 8.56 -9.18
CA PHE A 585 -8.23 8.58 -9.90
C PHE A 585 -8.20 7.69 -11.16
N ASP A 586 -7.10 7.68 -11.91
CA ASP A 586 -6.93 6.77 -13.06
C ASP A 586 -6.98 5.30 -12.65
N VAL A 587 -6.38 4.95 -11.50
CA VAL A 587 -6.46 3.59 -10.96
C VAL A 587 -7.89 3.26 -10.53
N PHE A 588 -8.61 4.19 -9.88
CA PHE A 588 -10.03 3.97 -9.58
C PHE A 588 -10.92 3.84 -10.83
N ASN A 589 -10.57 4.51 -11.93
CA ASN A 589 -11.31 4.42 -13.20
C ASN A 589 -11.26 3.04 -13.85
N VAL A 590 -10.20 2.25 -13.60
CA VAL A 590 -10.10 0.87 -14.10
C VAL A 590 -10.68 -0.18 -13.15
N LEU A 591 -11.04 0.22 -11.92
CA LEU A 591 -11.68 -0.65 -10.93
C LEU A 591 -13.20 -0.72 -11.15
N PRO A 592 -13.85 -1.83 -10.72
CA PRO A 592 -15.31 -1.92 -10.78
C PRO A 592 -15.99 -0.80 -9.99
N ARG A 593 -16.97 -0.12 -10.61
CA ARG A 593 -17.77 0.93 -9.94
C ARG A 593 -18.56 0.36 -8.77
N LYS A 594 -18.60 1.08 -7.66
CA LYS A 594 -19.29 0.69 -6.42
C LYS A 594 -20.04 1.88 -5.81
N LYS A 595 -21.06 1.57 -5.01
CA LYS A 595 -21.83 2.55 -4.24
C LYS A 595 -20.99 3.09 -3.09
N TRP A 596 -21.33 4.30 -2.61
CA TRP A 596 -20.81 4.83 -1.36
C TRP A 596 -21.09 3.92 -0.16
N PHE A 597 -20.32 4.14 0.90
CA PHE A 597 -20.52 3.48 2.19
C PHE A 597 -21.95 3.71 2.71
N ALA A 598 -22.59 2.62 3.14
CA ALA A 598 -23.88 2.70 3.82
C ALA A 598 -23.74 3.53 5.11
N LYS A 599 -24.76 4.32 5.42
CA LYS A 599 -24.78 5.18 6.61
C LYS A 599 -24.97 4.32 7.87
N PRO A 600 -24.04 4.35 8.85
CA PRO A 600 -24.12 3.55 10.08
C PRO A 600 -25.09 4.16 11.09
N LEU A 601 -26.39 4.07 10.81
CA LEU A 601 -27.46 4.68 11.63
C LEU A 601 -27.43 4.24 13.10
N ASN A 602 -26.98 3.02 13.41
CA ASN A 602 -26.90 2.52 14.79
C ASN A 602 -25.70 3.07 15.58
N ASP A 603 -24.77 3.79 14.94
CA ASP A 603 -23.64 4.47 15.60
C ASP A 603 -23.71 6.00 15.43
N LEU A 604 -24.85 6.49 14.93
CA LEU A 604 -25.10 7.90 14.68
C LEU A 604 -26.41 8.31 15.36
N GLU A 605 -26.44 9.54 15.85
CA GLU A 605 -27.63 10.15 16.44
C GLU A 605 -27.81 11.55 15.84
N GLU A 606 -29.05 11.99 15.67
CA GLU A 606 -29.37 13.33 15.21
C GLU A 606 -29.50 14.26 16.43
N VAL A 607 -28.68 15.31 16.48
CA VAL A 607 -28.69 16.29 17.58
C VAL A 607 -28.89 17.71 17.07
N GLU A 608 -29.39 18.59 17.94
CA GLU A 608 -29.49 20.02 17.66
C GLU A 608 -28.13 20.71 17.88
N VAL A 609 -27.57 21.25 16.80
CA VAL A 609 -26.34 22.04 16.82
C VAL A 609 -26.64 23.49 16.46
N CYS A 610 -25.77 24.39 16.92
CA CYS A 610 -25.82 25.78 16.51
C CYS A 610 -25.50 25.89 15.02
N ALA A 611 -26.38 26.50 14.24
CA ALA A 611 -26.24 26.63 12.79
C ALA A 611 -25.01 27.45 12.36
N GLN A 612 -24.50 28.34 13.22
CA GLN A 612 -23.34 29.17 12.92
C GLN A 612 -22.03 28.58 13.45
N SER A 613 -22.05 27.95 14.64
CA SER A 613 -20.82 27.46 15.29
C SER A 613 -20.58 25.96 15.15
N GLY A 614 -21.63 25.19 14.84
CA GLY A 614 -21.62 23.73 14.79
C GLY A 614 -21.29 23.01 16.10
N TYR A 615 -21.28 23.72 17.23
CA TYR A 615 -21.32 23.14 18.57
C TYR A 615 -22.75 22.71 18.93
N LEU A 616 -22.94 21.94 20.01
CA LEU A 616 -24.29 21.69 20.52
C LEU A 616 -25.01 23.01 20.81
N ALA A 617 -26.26 23.11 20.37
CA ALA A 617 -27.03 24.33 20.51
C ALA A 617 -27.41 24.58 21.98
N GLN A 618 -27.25 25.82 22.42
CA GLN A 618 -27.94 26.32 23.60
C GLN A 618 -29.30 26.93 23.20
N ASP A 619 -30.12 27.31 24.18
CA ASP A 619 -31.40 27.99 23.92
C ASP A 619 -31.23 29.31 23.16
N ASP A 620 -30.04 29.92 23.26
CA ASP A 620 -29.71 31.17 22.58
C ASP A 620 -29.12 30.99 21.17
N CYS A 621 -29.00 29.75 20.69
CA CYS A 621 -28.45 29.46 19.37
C CYS A 621 -29.55 29.33 18.31
N PRO A 622 -29.31 29.77 17.06
CA PRO A 622 -30.08 29.27 15.93
C PRO A 622 -29.79 27.77 15.77
N LYS A 623 -30.83 26.95 15.79
CA LYS A 623 -30.69 25.48 15.82
C LYS A 623 -30.80 24.88 14.42
N THR A 624 -29.94 23.90 14.14
CA THR A 624 -30.06 23.01 12.98
C THR A 624 -29.78 21.58 13.42
N LYS A 625 -30.29 20.60 12.67
CA LYS A 625 -30.07 19.20 12.98
C LYS A 625 -28.83 18.68 12.29
N GLN A 626 -28.04 17.86 12.99
CA GLN A 626 -26.84 17.25 12.45
C GLN A 626 -26.67 15.83 12.98
N LEU A 627 -26.25 14.91 12.11
CA LEU A 627 -25.84 13.58 12.51
C LEU A 627 -24.45 13.61 13.16
N VAL A 628 -24.33 13.00 14.33
CA VAL A 628 -23.10 12.93 15.12
C VAL A 628 -22.89 11.50 15.63
N PRO A 629 -21.65 11.08 15.96
CA PRO A 629 -21.43 9.82 16.65
C PRO A 629 -22.15 9.80 18.01
N LEU A 630 -22.46 8.63 18.55
CA LEU A 630 -23.20 8.51 19.83
C LEU A 630 -22.58 9.28 21.02
N ARG A 631 -21.26 9.47 21.03
CA ARG A 631 -20.55 10.28 22.05
C ARG A 631 -20.64 11.79 21.79
N GLY A 632 -20.94 12.21 20.57
CA GLY A 632 -21.06 13.61 20.17
C GLY A 632 -22.18 14.37 20.87
N LYS A 633 -23.17 13.67 21.46
CA LYS A 633 -24.19 14.30 22.31
C LYS A 633 -23.64 14.92 23.59
N ASN A 634 -22.43 14.54 23.99
CA ASN A 634 -21.74 15.05 25.17
C ASN A 634 -20.63 16.06 24.80
N THR A 635 -20.58 16.53 23.54
CA THR A 635 -19.62 17.55 23.11
C THR A 635 -19.91 18.90 23.80
N LYS A 636 -18.96 19.82 23.73
CA LYS A 636 -19.12 21.19 24.24
C LYS A 636 -20.32 21.88 23.58
N VAL A 637 -21.06 22.64 24.38
CA VAL A 637 -22.10 23.56 23.92
C VAL A 637 -21.50 24.82 23.30
N CYS A 638 -22.27 25.53 22.48
CA CYS A 638 -21.83 26.73 21.78
C CYS A 638 -21.25 27.78 22.75
N PRO A 639 -19.96 28.17 22.62
CA PRO A 639 -19.36 29.20 23.47
C PRO A 639 -19.52 30.63 22.92
N TYR A 640 -20.05 30.78 21.71
CA TYR A 640 -20.03 32.04 20.95
C TYR A 640 -21.35 32.80 20.96
N HIS A 641 -22.49 32.12 21.18
CA HIS A 641 -23.78 32.81 21.35
C HIS A 641 -23.89 33.35 22.76
N LYS A 642 -24.06 34.67 22.88
CA LYS A 642 -24.19 35.36 24.16
C LYS A 642 -25.40 36.27 24.12
N LEU A 643 -26.07 36.39 25.26
CA LEU A 643 -27.07 37.43 25.45
C LEU A 643 -26.35 38.77 25.61
N VAL A 644 -26.71 39.74 24.77
CA VAL A 644 -26.15 41.09 24.76
C VAL A 644 -27.27 42.08 25.05
N HIS A 645 -26.98 43.02 25.94
CA HIS A 645 -27.87 44.10 26.35
C HIS A 645 -27.58 45.33 25.51
N LEU A 646 -28.57 45.81 24.76
CA LEU A 646 -28.44 46.91 23.82
C LEU A 646 -29.35 48.08 24.19
N ASP A 647 -28.97 49.29 23.77
CA ASP A 647 -29.84 50.45 23.82
C ASP A 647 -31.05 50.30 22.89
N ALA A 648 -32.05 51.17 23.04
CA ALA A 648 -33.27 51.14 22.23
C ALA A 648 -32.98 51.22 20.70
N ALA A 649 -31.89 51.90 20.31
CA ALA A 649 -31.45 52.02 18.93
C ALA A 649 -30.61 50.82 18.42
N GLN A 650 -30.23 49.88 19.30
CA GLN A 650 -29.36 48.72 19.03
C GLN A 650 -27.96 49.06 18.49
N ASN A 651 -27.49 50.29 18.75
CA ASN A 651 -26.18 50.77 18.30
C ASN A 651 -25.09 50.56 19.36
N PHE A 652 -25.47 50.51 20.64
CA PHE A 652 -24.54 50.40 21.75
C PHE A 652 -24.93 49.32 22.73
N ARG A 653 -23.92 48.68 23.34
CA ARG A 653 -24.12 47.82 24.51
C ARG A 653 -24.29 48.66 25.76
N VAL A 654 -25.28 48.29 26.57
CA VAL A 654 -25.65 48.98 27.82
C VAL A 654 -25.75 47.98 28.97
N ASN A 655 -25.79 48.48 30.20
CA ASN A 655 -26.04 47.69 31.40
C ASN A 655 -26.95 48.49 32.36
N SER A 656 -27.38 47.88 33.46
CA SER A 656 -28.27 48.53 34.43
C SER A 656 -27.63 49.70 35.19
N SER A 657 -26.32 49.97 35.02
CA SER A 657 -25.68 51.14 35.63
C SER A 657 -25.79 52.41 34.79
N CYS A 658 -26.16 52.30 33.52
CA CYS A 658 -26.23 53.44 32.60
C CYS A 658 -27.56 53.55 31.84
N GLU A 659 -28.32 52.46 31.71
CA GLU A 659 -29.61 52.44 31.03
C GLU A 659 -30.68 51.85 31.97
N ASP A 660 -31.88 52.44 31.93
CA ASP A 660 -33.00 51.90 32.68
C ASP A 660 -33.35 50.50 32.15
N VAL A 661 -33.56 49.55 33.04
CA VAL A 661 -33.82 48.14 32.69
C VAL A 661 -35.01 48.01 31.72
N SER A 662 -35.98 48.93 31.79
CA SER A 662 -37.14 48.97 30.88
C SER A 662 -36.79 49.30 29.42
N ASN A 663 -35.67 49.99 29.18
CA ASN A 663 -35.20 50.38 27.85
C ASN A 663 -34.15 49.43 27.26
N ILE A 664 -33.67 48.45 28.04
CA ILE A 664 -32.65 47.50 27.60
C ILE A 664 -33.26 46.46 26.65
N ILE A 665 -32.75 46.41 25.42
CA ILE A 665 -33.11 45.38 24.44
C ILE A 665 -32.15 44.20 24.58
N ASN A 666 -32.68 43.05 25.00
CA ASN A 666 -31.92 41.81 25.10
C ASN A 666 -31.88 41.10 23.73
N LYS A 667 -30.69 40.94 23.16
CA LYS A 667 -30.51 40.28 21.86
C LYS A 667 -29.44 39.20 21.93
N LYS A 668 -29.74 38.06 21.32
CA LYS A 668 -28.78 36.96 21.15
C LYS A 668 -27.78 37.37 20.07
N TRP A 669 -26.49 37.33 20.39
CA TRP A 669 -25.42 37.76 19.49
C TRP A 669 -24.38 36.67 19.33
N PHE A 670 -23.88 36.48 18.11
CA PHE A 670 -22.78 35.57 17.82
C PHE A 670 -21.45 36.30 17.91
N VAL A 671 -20.62 35.95 18.88
CA VAL A 671 -19.39 36.66 19.22
C VAL A 671 -18.20 35.72 19.13
N LEU A 672 -17.36 35.93 18.13
CA LEU A 672 -16.08 35.24 18.00
C LEU A 672 -14.98 35.96 18.83
N PRO A 673 -13.91 35.27 19.25
CA PRO A 673 -12.73 35.91 19.82
C PRO A 673 -12.14 36.97 18.87
N PRO A 674 -11.59 38.10 19.37
CA PRO A 674 -11.21 39.25 18.53
C PRO A 674 -10.29 38.91 17.34
N VAL A 675 -9.27 38.08 17.56
CA VAL A 675 -8.36 37.66 16.48
C VAL A 675 -9.10 36.80 15.45
N MET A 676 -9.93 35.87 15.92
CA MET A 676 -10.73 35.00 15.07
C MET A 676 -11.72 35.82 14.23
N GLU A 677 -12.42 36.76 14.87
CA GLU A 677 -13.35 37.71 14.25
C GLU A 677 -12.68 38.54 13.15
N TRP A 678 -11.49 39.06 13.41
CA TRP A 678 -10.77 39.94 12.47
C TRP A 678 -10.57 39.28 11.11
N TYR A 679 -10.17 38.00 11.11
CA TYR A 679 -10.03 37.21 9.88
C TYR A 679 -11.39 36.75 9.35
N TYR A 680 -12.28 36.29 10.23
CA TYR A 680 -13.58 35.73 9.86
C TYR A 680 -14.49 36.72 9.12
N LYS A 681 -14.57 37.98 9.60
CA LYS A 681 -15.45 39.02 9.03
C LYS A 681 -15.11 39.37 7.58
N SER A 682 -13.85 39.22 7.17
CA SER A 682 -13.40 39.47 5.80
C SER A 682 -13.99 38.47 4.80
N ARG A 683 -14.39 37.28 5.26
CA ARG A 683 -14.93 36.18 4.45
C ARG A 683 -16.43 35.94 4.67
N HIS A 684 -17.04 36.57 5.69
CA HIS A 684 -18.43 36.40 6.07
C HIS A 684 -19.12 37.75 6.19
N ILE A 685 -19.73 38.22 5.09
CA ILE A 685 -20.36 39.54 4.99
C ILE A 685 -21.59 39.69 5.90
N ASP A 686 -22.17 38.56 6.29
CA ASP A 686 -23.31 38.45 7.20
C ASP A 686 -22.91 38.50 8.68
N TYR A 687 -21.61 38.36 9.00
CA TYR A 687 -21.12 38.49 10.37
C TYR A 687 -21.23 39.94 10.85
N ARG A 688 -21.91 40.14 11.97
CA ARG A 688 -22.06 41.45 12.60
C ARG A 688 -21.13 41.55 13.82
N PRO A 689 -20.10 42.42 13.79
CA PRO A 689 -19.27 42.69 14.96
C PRO A 689 -20.10 43.07 16.17
N LEU A 690 -19.61 42.74 17.35
CA LEU A 690 -20.26 43.11 18.61
C LEU A 690 -20.32 44.65 18.71
N PRO A 691 -21.51 45.26 18.95
CA PRO A 691 -21.61 46.71 19.07
C PRO A 691 -20.72 47.26 20.19
N PRO A 692 -20.17 48.49 20.04
CA PRO A 692 -19.36 49.10 21.09
C PRO A 692 -20.20 49.30 22.37
N MET A 693 -19.55 49.30 23.53
CA MET A 693 -20.22 49.71 24.77
C MET A 693 -20.50 51.22 24.71
N ARG A 694 -21.65 51.67 25.23
CA ARG A 694 -21.92 53.10 25.37
C ARG A 694 -20.94 53.71 26.39
N ASP A 695 -20.44 54.90 26.11
CA ASP A 695 -19.32 55.49 26.87
C ASP A 695 -19.67 55.73 28.36
N ASP A 696 -20.93 56.02 28.70
CA ASP A 696 -21.45 56.16 30.07
C ASP A 696 -21.64 54.82 30.81
N CYS A 697 -21.66 53.71 30.07
CA CYS A 697 -21.80 52.35 30.60
C CYS A 697 -20.46 51.65 30.85
N ALA A 698 -19.37 52.23 30.36
CA ALA A 698 -18.05 51.63 30.39
C ALA A 698 -17.39 51.80 31.77
N ASN A 699 -17.82 50.99 32.75
CA ASN A 699 -16.96 50.72 33.90
C ASN A 699 -15.81 49.78 33.45
N ASN A 700 -14.60 50.12 33.89
CA ASN A 700 -13.24 49.62 33.56
C ASN A 700 -13.00 48.09 33.53
N GLU A 701 -13.84 47.28 32.90
CA GLU A 701 -13.62 45.83 32.81
C GLU A 701 -13.98 45.24 31.43
N LYS A 702 -13.02 45.31 30.50
CA LYS A 702 -12.53 44.17 29.69
C LYS A 702 -11.49 44.64 28.65
N ALA A 703 -10.50 43.78 28.41
CA ALA A 703 -9.38 44.01 27.50
C ALA A 703 -9.87 44.38 26.09
N GLN A 704 -9.70 45.66 25.72
CA GLN A 704 -10.07 46.19 24.40
C GLN A 704 -9.02 45.87 23.32
N MET A 705 -7.85 45.42 23.76
CA MET A 705 -6.69 45.07 22.94
C MET A 705 -5.96 43.85 23.52
N ASP A 706 -5.27 43.10 22.67
CA ASP A 706 -4.41 41.98 23.06
C ASP A 706 -3.24 41.82 22.07
N PHE A 707 -2.15 41.20 22.51
CA PHE A 707 -0.99 40.96 21.66
C PHE A 707 -1.29 39.88 20.61
N ILE A 708 -1.11 40.21 19.33
CA ILE A 708 -0.96 39.23 18.25
C ILE A 708 0.41 38.56 18.38
N TYR A 709 1.44 39.36 18.66
CA TYR A 709 2.80 38.90 18.93
C TYR A 709 3.54 39.89 19.85
N PRO A 710 4.23 39.44 20.91
CA PRO A 710 4.33 38.05 21.39
C PRO A 710 3.13 37.66 22.26
N LYS A 711 2.62 36.43 22.07
CA LYS A 711 1.38 35.97 22.72
C LYS A 711 1.57 35.50 24.16
N SER A 712 2.68 34.82 24.46
CA SER A 712 2.96 34.25 25.79
C SER A 712 3.53 35.31 26.74
N TYR A 713 3.06 35.29 28.00
CA TYR A 713 3.77 35.96 29.10
C TYR A 713 5.14 35.27 29.23
N SER A 714 6.25 36.01 29.12
CA SER A 714 7.63 35.51 29.01
C SER A 714 7.99 34.75 27.72
N ALA A 715 7.65 35.30 26.55
CA ALA A 715 8.11 34.74 25.27
C ALA A 715 9.62 34.95 25.08
N LYS A 716 10.35 33.87 24.73
CA LYS A 716 11.72 33.95 24.21
C LYS A 716 11.69 34.33 22.73
N ILE A 717 12.34 35.43 22.38
CA ILE A 717 12.38 35.99 21.03
C ILE A 717 13.83 35.96 20.55
N PHE A 718 14.08 35.21 19.48
CA PHE A 718 15.40 35.13 18.85
C PHE A 718 15.53 36.23 17.79
N LEU A 719 16.59 37.03 17.87
CA LEU A 719 16.86 38.07 16.89
C LEU A 719 17.47 37.47 15.62
N THR A 720 16.76 37.60 14.50
CA THR A 720 17.21 37.11 13.18
C THR A 720 18.21 38.08 12.53
N LYS A 721 19.15 37.57 11.75
CA LYS A 721 20.06 38.37 10.91
C LYS A 721 19.56 38.39 9.46
N ASP A 722 19.71 39.51 8.76
CA ASP A 722 19.48 39.58 7.30
C ASP A 722 20.64 38.97 6.51
N PHE A 723 20.51 38.93 5.18
CA PHE A 723 21.55 38.43 4.27
C PHE A 723 22.89 39.18 4.37
N ASN A 724 22.91 40.38 4.96
CA ASN A 724 24.10 41.18 5.19
C ASN A 724 24.66 41.00 6.62
N GLY A 725 24.06 40.12 7.43
CA GLY A 725 24.47 39.85 8.81
C GLY A 725 23.94 40.85 9.84
N ASN A 726 23.07 41.79 9.44
CA ASN A 726 22.51 42.80 10.34
C ASN A 726 21.33 42.23 11.11
N ILE A 727 21.33 42.48 12.42
CA ILE A 727 20.28 42.07 13.33
C ILE A 727 19.01 42.85 13.03
N GLN A 728 17.91 42.12 12.81
CA GLN A 728 16.60 42.70 12.54
C GLN A 728 15.85 43.02 13.84
N PRO A 729 15.04 44.09 13.87
CA PRO A 729 14.20 44.41 15.01
C PRO A 729 13.07 43.40 15.18
N VAL A 730 12.59 43.26 16.43
CA VAL A 730 11.43 42.44 16.74
C VAL A 730 10.16 43.20 16.36
N VAL A 731 9.33 42.67 15.47
CA VAL A 731 8.05 43.31 15.12
C VAL A 731 6.96 42.85 16.08
N VAL A 732 6.60 43.70 17.03
CA VAL A 732 5.51 43.48 17.98
C VAL A 732 4.19 43.85 17.32
N LYS A 733 3.14 43.05 17.52
CA LYS A 733 1.84 43.24 16.88
C LYS A 733 0.72 43.15 17.91
N VAL A 734 -0.25 44.06 17.83
CA VAL A 734 -1.40 44.14 18.74
C VAL A 734 -2.69 44.17 17.92
N ALA A 735 -3.73 43.49 18.40
CA ALA A 735 -5.08 43.62 17.87
C ALA A 735 -5.88 44.52 18.80
N HIS A 736 -6.57 45.50 18.25
CA HIS A 736 -7.56 46.29 18.97
C HIS A 736 -8.95 46.02 18.40
N SER A 737 -9.95 46.00 19.28
CA SER A 737 -11.37 45.96 18.91
C SER A 737 -11.84 47.15 18.06
N ASN A 738 -11.09 48.26 18.03
CA ASN A 738 -11.34 49.45 17.22
C ASN A 738 -10.15 49.64 16.27
N PRO A 739 -10.31 49.45 14.95
CA PRO A 739 -9.22 49.55 13.99
C PRO A 739 -8.58 50.95 13.90
N ASN A 740 -9.31 52.01 14.27
CA ASN A 740 -8.84 53.39 14.14
C ASN A 740 -8.24 53.95 15.44
N ALA A 741 -8.18 53.14 16.51
CA ALA A 741 -7.58 53.55 17.78
C ALA A 741 -6.11 53.96 17.57
N VAL A 742 -5.61 54.91 18.34
CA VAL A 742 -4.17 55.18 18.41
C VAL A 742 -3.58 54.39 19.56
N LEU A 743 -2.52 53.62 19.27
CA LEU A 743 -1.78 52.87 20.27
C LEU A 743 -0.41 53.50 20.51
N PHE A 744 -0.05 53.65 21.78
CA PHE A 744 1.22 54.16 22.28
C PHE A 744 2.06 53.00 22.79
N TRP A 745 3.30 52.92 22.33
CA TRP A 745 4.17 51.76 22.56
C TRP A 745 5.33 52.13 23.46
N TYR A 746 5.59 51.28 24.46
CA TYR A 746 6.64 51.45 25.44
C TYR A 746 7.43 50.15 25.58
N VAL A 747 8.74 50.28 25.76
CA VAL A 747 9.64 49.16 26.08
C VAL A 747 10.47 49.59 27.28
N ASP A 748 10.37 48.83 28.37
CA ASP A 748 10.98 49.15 29.67
C ASP A 748 10.65 50.57 30.15
N ASN A 749 9.37 50.94 30.02
CA ASN A 749 8.84 52.27 30.31
C ASN A 749 9.39 53.41 29.43
N VAL A 750 10.16 53.10 28.39
CA VAL A 750 10.63 54.09 27.40
C VAL A 750 9.68 54.13 26.21
N PHE A 751 9.11 55.30 25.93
CA PHE A 751 8.24 55.52 24.78
C PHE A 751 8.99 55.28 23.46
N LYS A 752 8.41 54.46 22.57
CA LYS A 752 8.98 54.10 21.27
C LYS A 752 8.24 54.73 20.09
N GLY A 753 6.95 55.03 20.24
CA GLY A 753 6.18 55.69 19.21
C GLY A 753 4.68 55.40 19.33
N LYS A 754 3.95 55.81 18.29
CA LYS A 754 2.51 55.54 18.17
C LYS A 754 2.19 54.92 16.82
N THR A 755 1.15 54.09 16.79
CA THR A 755 0.60 53.49 15.55
C THR A 755 -0.88 53.81 15.43
N GLN A 756 -1.35 53.97 14.21
CA GLN A 756 -2.77 54.12 13.88
C GLN A 756 -3.08 53.19 12.71
N THR A 757 -4.26 52.56 12.71
CA THR A 757 -4.74 51.65 11.65
C THR A 757 -4.02 50.29 11.59
N PHE A 758 -2.68 50.28 11.55
CA PHE A 758 -1.86 49.07 11.59
C PHE A 758 -1.03 49.05 12.88
N HIS A 759 -1.43 48.21 13.82
CA HIS A 759 -0.84 48.12 15.16
C HIS A 759 0.34 47.16 15.20
N GLU A 760 1.40 47.53 14.48
CA GLU A 760 2.68 46.84 14.50
C GLU A 760 3.84 47.81 14.69
N MET A 761 4.82 47.44 15.51
CA MET A 761 5.99 48.26 15.79
C MET A 761 7.26 47.41 15.83
N ALA A 762 8.27 47.87 15.10
CA ALA A 762 9.63 47.35 15.18
C ALA A 762 10.29 47.83 16.49
N VAL A 763 10.61 46.89 17.37
CA VAL A 763 11.31 47.11 18.63
C VAL A 763 12.74 46.63 18.50
N VAL A 764 13.68 47.58 18.60
CA VAL A 764 15.11 47.29 18.78
C VAL A 764 15.39 47.29 20.27
N ALA A 765 15.83 46.15 20.80
CA ALA A 765 16.22 45.99 22.20
C ALA A 765 17.41 45.03 22.31
N GLU A 766 18.17 45.19 23.40
CA GLU A 766 19.37 44.38 23.67
C GLU A 766 18.99 42.95 24.08
N THR A 767 19.98 42.09 24.26
CA THR A 767 19.74 40.74 24.80
C THR A 767 19.37 40.84 26.28
N GLY A 768 18.23 40.30 26.69
CA GLY A 768 17.76 40.36 28.08
C GLY A 768 16.26 40.30 28.24
N PHE A 769 15.78 40.50 29.46
CA PHE A 769 14.34 40.60 29.73
C PHE A 769 13.85 42.03 29.52
N HIS A 770 12.79 42.17 28.73
CA HIS A 770 12.16 43.46 28.43
C HIS A 770 10.66 43.41 28.74
N ASN A 771 10.10 44.50 29.22
CA ASN A 771 8.66 44.69 29.36
C ASN A 771 8.14 45.58 28.24
N ILE A 772 7.27 45.02 27.40
CA ILE A 772 6.58 45.75 26.35
C ILE A 772 5.19 46.13 26.87
N THR A 773 4.91 47.43 26.91
CA THR A 773 3.65 47.99 27.38
C THR A 773 3.00 48.77 26.24
N ILE A 774 1.70 48.52 26.00
CA ILE A 774 0.90 49.26 25.03
C ILE A 774 -0.28 49.90 25.73
N LEU A 775 -0.48 51.18 25.43
CA LEU A 775 -1.55 52.02 25.94
C LEU A 775 -2.41 52.51 24.78
N ASP A 776 -3.71 52.62 24.98
CA ASP A 776 -4.62 53.31 24.05
C ASP A 776 -4.94 54.75 24.51
N GLU A 777 -5.65 55.52 23.68
CA GLU A 777 -6.09 56.90 24.01
C GLU A 777 -7.06 56.98 25.20
N LYS A 778 -7.67 55.85 25.59
CA LYS A 778 -8.60 55.76 26.72
C LYS A 778 -7.90 55.31 28.01
N GLY A 779 -6.59 55.09 27.98
CA GLY A 779 -5.79 54.69 29.14
C GLY A 779 -5.86 53.20 29.48
N ASN A 780 -6.42 52.35 28.60
CA ASN A 780 -6.31 50.91 28.77
C ASN A 780 -4.86 50.48 28.54
N GLU A 781 -4.35 49.54 29.33
CA GLU A 781 -2.98 49.04 29.24
C GLU A 781 -2.97 47.53 29.03
N ILE A 782 -2.12 47.06 28.11
CA ILE A 782 -1.67 45.67 28.07
C ILE A 782 -0.15 45.62 28.16
N ASN A 783 0.37 44.65 28.89
CA ASN A 783 1.80 44.44 29.03
C ASN A 783 2.22 42.98 28.81
N ARG A 784 3.45 42.81 28.32
CA ARG A 784 4.10 41.52 28.11
C ARG A 784 5.57 41.62 28.45
N ARG A 785 6.01 40.73 29.34
CA ARG A 785 7.42 40.46 29.56
C ARG A 785 7.94 39.51 28.48
N VAL A 786 9.07 39.81 27.88
CA VAL A 786 9.74 39.01 26.86
C VAL A 786 11.22 38.84 27.21
N GLU A 787 11.83 37.78 26.71
CA GLU A 787 13.27 37.55 26.79
C GLU A 787 13.82 37.61 25.37
N ILE A 788 14.62 38.62 25.07
CA ILE A 788 15.26 38.79 23.76
C ILE A 788 16.61 38.09 23.82
N VAL A 789 16.82 37.14 22.91
CA VAL A 789 18.04 36.35 22.81
C VAL A 789 18.67 36.59 21.44
N LYS A 790 19.93 37.01 21.43
CA LYS A 790 20.71 37.12 20.21
C LYS A 790 21.33 35.76 19.88
N GLU A 791 21.07 35.26 18.67
CA GLU A 791 21.77 34.09 18.09
C GLU A 791 23.20 34.41 17.64
#